data_AF-A0A2E7DSL2-F1
#
_entry.id   AF-A0A2E7DSL2-F1
#
_cell.length_a   1.000
_cell.length_b   1.000
_cell.length_c   1.000
_cell.angle_alpha   90.00
_cell.angle_beta   90.00
_cell.angle_gamma   90.00
#
_symmetry.space_group_name_H-M   'P 1'
#
loop_
_entity.id
_entity.type
_entity.pdbx_description
1 polymer ?
#
loop_
_entity_poly.entity_id
_entity_poly.type
_entity_poly.pdbx_seq_one_letter_code
_entity_poly.pdbx_strand_id
1 'polypeptide(L)'
;MAQEFRLQIFSSTSLSASCCLLLLICGQVNAQSEAEYRQMVDQYCVACHNRRTVDADPSTITDPLGSQLRALGLALDSLDINNVPADAVHWEKVVRKLRAGLMPPAGMPRPADAQLESFRQWLQLELDNAALANPDPGRKATFHRLNRAEYQNVIRDLLALEIEVNNFLPADNASYGFDNIGGILRISQSLMERYLEASRIISRLAVGSPPPAPISQTFRTEQDEQQHARKTGLPIGTRGGILVPYQFPVDAEYELNVQLSNARGLEDTHRLEITIDGVPVETVEVGPSTSIDLKVPIAAGPHDVGVAFYRRPPALVEQVRERFENPRTSGNSGGPLGSMPFVSSLTIEGPFNFRRSGDTPSREKVFSCNPNTADEEQACAEQILTTLSRQAYRRPITNNDVSVLMEFYYMARNDGGDFDSGIELALRRLLVSPEFLIRIESDPGDFNNGTPYQISDIELASRLSFFLWSSIPDDELLTIAEQGKLSEQKELETQIERMIADPRSKSLTRNFAGQWLQLRNLATIIRPGEPYSIAFDETLRQAMIAETEMFFDSIVREDRKVLDLLTADYTYLNGRLAGHYDIPNIQGTHFRKVILPKGSPRRGLLGHGSILTLTSHAIRTSPVLRGKWILDNILGTPPPDPPPNIPMPKIIPPIRLPIQNPGWTETSQDLKSVHFRIVKPITPIITASTTALVASASPVIKGSLNARTKQKRERCITIPISNPKSRTPPLTE
;
A
#
# COMPACT_ATOMS: atom_id res chain seq x y z
N MET A 1 32.77 14.10 66.01
CA MET A 1 32.36 14.79 64.77
C MET A 1 31.30 13.93 64.09
N ALA A 2 30.01 13.90 64.45
CA ALA A 2 29.14 14.84 65.15
C ALA A 2 29.25 16.29 64.65
N GLN A 3 28.31 16.70 63.80
CA GLN A 3 27.71 18.03 63.88
C GLN A 3 26.28 17.97 63.32
N GLU A 4 25.30 17.95 64.22
CA GLU A 4 23.89 18.22 63.89
C GLU A 4 23.71 19.72 63.62
N PHE A 5 22.68 20.12 62.89
CA PHE A 5 22.05 21.42 63.12
C PHE A 5 20.52 21.35 62.96
N ARG A 6 19.82 22.15 63.77
CA ARG A 6 18.39 22.02 64.04
C ARG A 6 17.52 22.78 63.03
N LEU A 7 16.33 22.26 62.75
CA LEU A 7 15.22 23.08 62.27
C LEU A 7 14.85 24.13 63.34
N GLN A 8 14.58 25.36 62.92
CA GLN A 8 13.79 26.31 63.69
C GLN A 8 12.36 26.33 63.16
N ILE A 9 11.39 26.35 64.08
CA ILE A 9 9.97 26.51 63.75
C ILE A 9 9.68 28.00 63.64
N PHE A 10 9.15 28.43 62.50
CA PHE A 10 8.50 29.74 62.35
C PHE A 10 7.06 29.55 61.87
N SER A 11 6.13 30.28 62.49
CA SER A 11 4.68 30.14 62.31
C SER A 11 4.18 30.79 61.02
N SER A 12 3.52 30.01 60.16
CA SER A 12 3.03 30.43 58.84
C SER A 12 1.49 30.59 58.75
N THR A 13 0.86 31.13 59.80
CA THR A 13 -0.60 31.36 59.90
C THR A 13 -1.09 32.55 59.06
N SER A 14 -0.67 32.62 57.79
CA SER A 14 -1.02 33.70 56.85
C SER A 14 -1.05 33.30 55.37
N LEU A 15 -0.52 32.13 54.97
CA LEU A 15 -0.40 31.74 53.55
C LEU A 15 -1.66 31.11 52.93
N SER A 16 -2.64 30.68 53.74
CA SER A 16 -3.83 29.96 53.25
C SER A 16 -4.80 30.84 52.46
N ALA A 17 -4.89 32.14 52.76
CA ALA A 17 -5.85 33.04 52.10
C ALA A 17 -5.47 33.36 50.63
N SER A 18 -4.19 33.60 50.33
CA SER A 18 -3.75 33.95 48.98
C SER A 18 -3.78 32.77 48.01
N CYS A 19 -3.59 31.53 48.50
CA CYS A 19 -3.62 30.34 47.66
C CYS A 19 -5.02 30.07 47.09
N CYS A 20 -6.07 30.19 47.92
CA CYS A 20 -7.46 30.08 47.46
C CYS A 20 -7.85 31.18 46.45
N LEU A 21 -7.31 32.40 46.59
CA LEU A 21 -7.63 33.49 45.69
C LEU A 21 -7.01 33.29 44.29
N LEU A 22 -5.79 32.75 44.22
CA LEU A 22 -5.14 32.39 42.94
C LEU A 22 -5.89 31.25 42.22
N LEU A 23 -6.37 30.24 42.96
CA LEU A 23 -7.21 29.17 42.40
C LEU A 23 -8.55 29.71 41.86
N LEU A 24 -9.18 30.65 42.58
CA LEU A 24 -10.42 31.31 42.13
C LEU A 24 -10.24 32.14 40.86
N ILE A 25 -9.13 32.88 40.73
CA ILE A 25 -8.85 33.70 39.54
C ILE A 25 -8.62 32.82 38.31
N CYS A 26 -7.92 31.68 38.46
CA CYS A 26 -7.64 30.79 37.34
C CYS A 26 -8.93 30.18 36.75
N GLY A 27 -9.90 29.81 37.59
CA GLY A 27 -11.18 29.26 37.14
C GLY A 27 -12.08 30.25 36.37
N GLN A 28 -11.98 31.56 36.64
CA GLN A 28 -12.80 32.57 35.95
C GLN A 28 -12.33 32.86 34.52
N VAL A 29 -11.05 32.68 34.21
CA VAL A 29 -10.52 32.93 32.86
C VAL A 29 -11.01 31.86 31.87
N ASN A 30 -11.03 30.58 32.26
CA ASN A 30 -11.56 29.51 31.42
C ASN A 30 -13.06 29.66 31.16
N ALA A 31 -13.86 29.84 32.22
CA ALA A 31 -15.32 29.98 32.12
C ALA A 31 -15.76 31.16 31.24
N GLN A 32 -14.97 32.24 31.17
CA GLN A 32 -15.24 33.33 30.24
C GLN A 32 -14.97 32.90 28.78
N SER A 33 -13.87 32.19 28.51
CA SER A 33 -13.56 31.72 27.15
C SER A 33 -14.55 30.67 26.64
N GLU A 34 -15.04 29.76 27.49
CA GLU A 34 -16.09 28.78 27.15
C GLU A 34 -17.39 29.46 26.67
N ALA A 35 -17.81 30.54 27.34
CA ALA A 35 -18.98 31.31 26.92
C ALA A 35 -18.76 32.06 25.59
N GLU A 36 -17.58 32.64 25.38
CA GLU A 36 -17.20 33.30 24.12
C GLU A 36 -17.13 32.29 22.95
N TYR A 37 -16.62 31.07 23.20
CA TYR A 37 -16.63 29.97 22.24
C TYR A 37 -18.04 29.44 21.96
N ARG A 38 -18.92 29.36 22.97
CA ARG A 38 -20.33 28.98 22.75
C ARG A 38 -21.02 29.96 21.81
N GLN A 39 -20.88 31.26 22.08
CA GLN A 39 -21.42 32.31 21.23
C GLN A 39 -20.90 32.21 19.78
N MET A 40 -19.61 31.88 19.61
CA MET A 40 -19.04 31.65 18.27
C MET A 40 -19.64 30.42 17.58
N VAL A 41 -19.81 29.29 18.28
CA VAL A 41 -20.43 28.08 17.73
C VAL A 41 -21.90 28.34 17.34
N ASP A 42 -22.66 29.04 18.19
CA ASP A 42 -24.05 29.42 17.90
C ASP A 42 -24.15 30.35 16.68
N GLN A 43 -23.27 31.36 16.59
CA GLN A 43 -23.28 32.34 15.49
C GLN A 43 -22.84 31.75 14.13
N TYR A 44 -21.84 30.87 14.12
CA TYR A 44 -21.15 30.48 12.89
C TYR A 44 -21.37 29.01 12.46
N CYS A 45 -21.84 28.13 13.35
CA CYS A 45 -21.95 26.69 13.07
C CYS A 45 -23.38 26.15 13.24
N VAL A 46 -24.09 26.54 14.30
CA VAL A 46 -25.43 26.03 14.65
C VAL A 46 -26.48 26.34 13.58
N ALA A 47 -26.33 27.42 12.81
CA ALA A 47 -27.24 27.74 11.70
C ALA A 47 -27.42 26.59 10.68
N CYS A 48 -26.42 25.71 10.53
CA CYS A 48 -26.50 24.49 9.71
C CYS A 48 -26.53 23.21 10.56
N HIS A 49 -25.75 23.16 11.64
CA HIS A 49 -25.56 21.98 12.49
C HIS A 49 -26.39 22.07 13.78
N ASN A 50 -27.70 21.85 13.66
CA ASN A 50 -28.65 21.91 14.76
C ASN A 50 -29.61 20.70 14.78
N ARG A 51 -30.20 20.46 15.94
CA ARG A 51 -31.11 19.35 16.22
C ARG A 51 -32.32 19.34 15.29
N ARG A 52 -32.86 20.52 14.95
CA ARG A 52 -33.98 20.66 14.01
C ARG A 52 -33.66 20.18 12.59
N THR A 53 -32.42 20.35 12.11
CA THR A 53 -31.97 19.80 10.82
C THR A 53 -31.84 18.27 10.88
N VAL A 54 -31.41 17.71 12.01
CA VAL A 54 -31.23 16.25 12.21
C VAL A 54 -32.57 15.51 12.35
N ASP A 55 -33.50 16.07 13.13
CA ASP A 55 -34.82 15.47 13.39
C ASP A 55 -35.86 15.73 12.29
N ALA A 56 -35.53 16.49 11.24
CA ALA A 56 -36.43 16.78 10.14
C ALA A 56 -36.93 15.50 9.42
N ASP A 57 -38.14 15.55 8.87
CA ASP A 57 -38.71 14.46 8.07
C ASP A 57 -38.00 14.38 6.70
N PRO A 58 -37.40 13.23 6.30
CA PRO A 58 -36.74 13.08 5.01
C PRO A 58 -37.60 13.48 3.80
N SER A 59 -38.92 13.33 3.87
CA SER A 59 -39.84 13.69 2.78
C SER A 59 -40.06 15.20 2.61
N THR A 60 -39.69 15.99 3.63
CA THR A 60 -39.82 17.46 3.63
C THR A 60 -38.56 18.17 3.12
N ILE A 61 -37.43 17.47 3.04
CA ILE A 61 -36.16 18.02 2.56
C ILE A 61 -36.09 17.84 1.04
N THR A 62 -36.11 18.94 0.31
CA THR A 62 -36.07 18.95 -1.17
C THR A 62 -34.71 19.27 -1.75
N ASP A 63 -33.73 19.65 -0.92
CA ASP A 63 -32.38 20.03 -1.35
C ASP A 63 -31.29 19.01 -0.91
N PRO A 64 -30.18 18.89 -1.67
CA PRO A 64 -29.11 17.96 -1.32
C PRO A 64 -28.34 18.30 -0.05
N LEU A 65 -28.22 19.59 0.31
CA LEU A 65 -27.42 20.03 1.45
C LEU A 65 -28.15 19.73 2.77
N GLY A 66 -29.44 20.05 2.87
CA GLY A 66 -30.29 19.64 3.99
C GLY A 66 -30.27 18.12 4.18
N SER A 67 -30.29 17.36 3.08
CA SER A 67 -30.23 15.89 3.12
C SER A 67 -28.90 15.38 3.68
N GLN A 68 -27.78 15.99 3.26
CA GLN A 68 -26.43 15.68 3.77
C GLN A 68 -26.25 16.09 5.24
N LEU A 69 -26.73 17.27 5.64
CA LEU A 69 -26.64 17.75 7.02
C LEU A 69 -27.47 16.88 7.97
N ARG A 70 -28.66 16.46 7.56
CA ARG A 70 -29.47 15.48 8.30
C ARG A 70 -28.74 14.14 8.43
N ALA A 71 -28.22 13.60 7.32
CA ALA A 71 -27.52 12.32 7.32
C ALA A 71 -26.20 12.33 8.12
N LEU A 72 -25.57 13.50 8.30
CA LEU A 72 -24.40 13.70 9.15
C LEU A 72 -24.71 13.60 10.65
N GLY A 73 -25.96 13.88 11.06
CA GLY A 73 -26.43 13.74 12.45
C GLY A 73 -25.88 14.77 13.46
N LEU A 74 -25.11 15.77 13.02
CA LEU A 74 -24.39 16.69 13.91
C LEU A 74 -25.29 17.87 14.37
N ALA A 75 -25.66 17.87 15.65
CA ALA A 75 -26.51 18.87 16.31
C ALA A 75 -25.74 19.64 17.40
N LEU A 76 -24.95 20.64 16.99
CA LEU A 76 -24.07 21.42 17.88
C LEU A 76 -24.81 22.32 18.87
N ASP A 77 -26.07 22.65 18.58
CA ASP A 77 -26.96 23.33 19.52
C ASP A 77 -27.13 22.51 20.81
N SER A 78 -27.25 21.19 20.67
CA SER A 78 -27.50 20.22 21.75
C SER A 78 -26.26 19.67 22.44
N LEU A 79 -25.05 19.99 21.97
CA LEU A 79 -23.80 19.57 22.64
C LEU A 79 -23.44 20.55 23.76
N ASP A 80 -22.98 20.01 24.89
CA ASP A 80 -22.37 20.81 25.95
C ASP A 80 -20.90 21.11 25.60
N ILE A 81 -20.55 22.39 25.64
CA ILE A 81 -19.20 22.91 25.38
C ILE A 81 -18.39 23.00 26.68
N ASN A 82 -19.06 23.07 27.84
CA ASN A 82 -18.41 23.03 29.16
C ASN A 82 -18.10 21.59 29.58
N ASN A 83 -18.49 20.61 28.76
CA ASN A 83 -18.23 19.17 28.93
C ASN A 83 -17.95 18.50 27.57
N VAL A 84 -16.95 19.02 26.85
CA VAL A 84 -16.41 18.42 25.61
C VAL A 84 -16.19 16.90 25.70
N PRO A 85 -15.66 16.32 26.81
CA PRO A 85 -15.41 14.88 26.90
C PRO A 85 -16.67 14.01 26.73
N ALA A 86 -17.85 14.50 27.13
CA ALA A 86 -19.10 13.73 27.11
C ALA A 86 -19.61 13.39 25.70
N ASP A 87 -19.16 14.13 24.66
CA ASP A 87 -19.36 13.74 23.25
C ASP A 87 -18.11 14.05 22.41
N ALA A 88 -16.98 13.51 22.85
CA ALA A 88 -15.70 13.60 22.15
C ALA A 88 -15.81 13.18 20.67
N VAL A 89 -16.64 12.17 20.37
CA VAL A 89 -16.86 11.63 19.02
C VAL A 89 -17.47 12.67 18.06
N HIS A 90 -18.33 13.57 18.52
CA HIS A 90 -18.81 14.68 17.68
C HIS A 90 -17.87 15.87 17.66
N TRP A 91 -17.24 16.23 18.78
CA TRP A 91 -16.27 17.33 18.82
C TRP A 91 -15.01 17.07 17.99
N GLU A 92 -14.53 15.82 17.92
CA GLU A 92 -13.47 15.39 16.99
C GLU A 92 -13.81 15.70 15.53
N LYS A 93 -15.06 15.44 15.10
CA LYS A 93 -15.50 15.72 13.73
C LYS A 93 -15.44 17.22 13.43
N VAL A 94 -15.72 18.07 14.43
CA VAL A 94 -15.55 19.53 14.35
C VAL A 94 -14.07 19.88 14.20
N VAL A 95 -13.20 19.42 15.11
CA VAL A 95 -11.74 19.68 15.07
C VAL A 95 -11.14 19.28 13.73
N ARG A 96 -11.47 18.09 13.20
CA ARG A 96 -11.00 17.61 11.88
C ARG A 96 -11.40 18.55 10.74
N LYS A 97 -12.63 19.10 10.74
CA LYS A 97 -13.09 20.07 9.71
C LYS A 97 -12.50 21.48 9.90
N LEU A 98 -12.21 21.90 11.14
CA LEU A 98 -11.54 23.17 11.45
C LEU A 98 -10.05 23.14 11.12
N ARG A 99 -9.34 22.02 11.38
CA ARG A 99 -7.93 21.83 10.99
C ARG A 99 -7.74 21.86 9.47
N ALA A 100 -8.71 21.35 8.72
CA ALA A 100 -8.73 21.43 7.25
C ALA A 100 -9.26 22.78 6.70
N GLY A 101 -9.66 23.73 7.55
CA GLY A 101 -10.19 25.03 7.13
C GLY A 101 -11.53 24.98 6.37
N LEU A 102 -12.23 23.83 6.41
CA LEU A 102 -13.43 23.55 5.61
C LEU A 102 -14.72 24.13 6.20
N MET A 103 -14.72 24.52 7.48
CA MET A 103 -15.86 25.09 8.18
C MET A 103 -15.52 26.44 8.86
N PRO A 104 -16.45 27.41 8.92
CA PRO A 104 -17.62 27.52 8.04
C PRO A 104 -17.19 27.57 6.56
N PRO A 105 -18.04 27.12 5.61
CA PRO A 105 -17.63 26.95 4.22
C PRO A 105 -17.45 28.29 3.49
N ALA A 106 -16.74 28.28 2.36
CA ALA A 106 -16.50 29.48 1.57
C ALA A 106 -17.81 30.15 1.13
N GLY A 107 -17.91 31.47 1.37
CA GLY A 107 -19.12 32.26 1.12
C GLY A 107 -20.04 32.44 2.33
N MET A 108 -19.88 31.64 3.39
CA MET A 108 -20.54 31.88 4.68
C MET A 108 -19.74 32.87 5.55
N PRO A 109 -20.40 33.54 6.53
CA PRO A 109 -19.68 34.25 7.59
C PRO A 109 -18.68 33.34 8.31
N ARG A 110 -17.53 33.88 8.70
CA ARG A 110 -16.51 33.17 9.50
C ARG A 110 -16.06 34.05 10.68
N PRO A 111 -15.59 33.46 11.79
CA PRO A 111 -14.87 34.19 12.83
C PRO A 111 -13.57 34.80 12.27
N ALA A 112 -12.91 35.65 13.05
CA ALA A 112 -11.53 36.05 12.74
C ALA A 112 -10.59 34.85 12.88
N ASP A 113 -9.58 34.73 12.00
CA ASP A 113 -8.69 33.55 11.95
C ASP A 113 -8.05 33.23 13.30
N ALA A 114 -7.62 34.25 14.06
CA ALA A 114 -7.05 34.08 15.40
C ALA A 114 -8.05 33.54 16.44
N GLN A 115 -9.34 33.91 16.33
CA GLN A 115 -10.40 33.41 17.21
C GLN A 115 -10.73 31.95 16.88
N LEU A 116 -10.79 31.62 15.58
CA LEU A 116 -11.03 30.26 15.10
C LEU A 116 -9.86 29.32 15.44
N GLU A 117 -8.62 29.82 15.34
CA GLU A 117 -7.41 29.11 15.76
C GLU A 117 -7.40 28.86 17.28
N SER A 118 -7.71 29.88 18.10
CA SER A 118 -7.80 29.75 19.57
C SER A 118 -8.85 28.70 19.99
N PHE A 119 -10.06 28.77 19.42
CA PHE A 119 -11.10 27.77 19.65
C PHE A 119 -10.66 26.37 19.24
N ARG A 120 -9.98 26.22 18.09
CA ARG A 120 -9.50 24.94 17.60
C ARG A 120 -8.42 24.34 18.49
N GLN A 121 -7.50 25.16 19.00
CA GLN A 121 -6.45 24.72 19.93
C GLN A 121 -7.02 24.33 21.29
N TRP A 122 -7.94 25.15 21.84
CA TRP A 122 -8.64 24.83 23.08
C TRP A 122 -9.46 23.53 22.95
N LEU A 123 -10.31 23.42 21.92
CA LEU A 123 -11.16 22.24 21.72
C LEU A 123 -10.34 20.96 21.50
N GLN A 124 -9.17 21.05 20.86
CA GLN A 124 -8.27 19.91 20.76
C GLN A 124 -7.61 19.60 22.12
N LEU A 125 -7.17 20.60 22.88
CA LEU A 125 -6.56 20.40 24.19
C LEU A 125 -7.53 19.73 25.19
N GLU A 126 -8.81 20.09 25.20
CA GLU A 126 -9.81 19.40 26.04
C GLU A 126 -10.01 17.93 25.64
N LEU A 127 -10.01 17.63 24.34
CA LEU A 127 -10.07 16.24 23.84
C LEU A 127 -8.80 15.45 24.16
N ASP A 128 -7.62 16.05 23.95
CA ASP A 128 -6.32 15.44 24.23
C ASP A 128 -6.17 15.18 25.75
N ASN A 129 -6.58 16.12 26.61
CA ASN A 129 -6.65 15.95 28.06
C ASN A 129 -7.62 14.84 28.47
N ALA A 130 -8.80 14.76 27.85
CA ALA A 130 -9.79 13.72 28.14
C ALA A 130 -9.28 12.33 27.79
N ALA A 131 -8.62 12.20 26.62
CA ALA A 131 -8.00 10.95 26.17
C ALA A 131 -6.79 10.54 27.04
N LEU A 132 -6.06 11.49 27.62
CA LEU A 132 -5.00 11.19 28.61
C LEU A 132 -5.58 10.73 29.96
N ALA A 133 -6.71 11.30 30.38
CA ALA A 133 -7.37 10.93 31.64
C ALA A 133 -8.16 9.60 31.55
N ASN A 134 -8.76 9.31 30.39
CA ASN A 134 -9.52 8.09 30.13
C ASN A 134 -9.16 7.55 28.73
N PRO A 135 -8.02 6.83 28.58
CA PRO A 135 -7.57 6.37 27.27
C PRO A 135 -8.49 5.30 26.68
N ASP A 136 -9.14 5.59 25.54
CA ASP A 136 -9.83 4.57 24.73
C ASP A 136 -8.92 4.12 23.57
N PRO A 137 -8.23 2.96 23.68
CA PRO A 137 -7.45 2.39 22.58
C PRO A 137 -8.32 1.74 21.49
N GLY A 138 -9.66 1.73 21.66
CA GLY A 138 -10.60 0.98 20.84
C GLY A 138 -10.54 -0.53 21.07
N ARG A 139 -11.53 -1.26 20.54
CA ARG A 139 -11.56 -2.73 20.58
C ARG A 139 -11.06 -3.32 19.25
N LYS A 140 -10.06 -4.19 19.32
CA LYS A 140 -9.63 -5.02 18.18
C LYS A 140 -10.56 -6.21 17.96
N ALA A 141 -10.44 -6.87 16.81
CA ALA A 141 -11.09 -8.15 16.58
C ALA A 141 -10.36 -9.24 17.38
N THR A 142 -11.06 -9.87 18.33
CA THR A 142 -10.58 -10.99 19.19
C THR A 142 -9.92 -12.12 18.39
N PHE A 143 -10.42 -12.38 17.18
CA PHE A 143 -9.85 -13.32 16.23
C PHE A 143 -9.29 -12.56 15.03
N HIS A 144 -7.98 -12.60 14.83
CA HIS A 144 -7.31 -12.02 13.68
C HIS A 144 -6.54 -13.12 12.93
N ARG A 145 -7.17 -13.74 11.92
CA ARG A 145 -6.46 -14.70 11.07
C ARG A 145 -5.31 -14.03 10.32
N LEU A 146 -4.28 -14.80 9.99
CA LEU A 146 -3.26 -14.36 9.07
C LEU A 146 -3.91 -13.96 7.73
N ASN A 147 -3.51 -12.81 7.20
CA ASN A 147 -3.76 -12.49 5.80
C ASN A 147 -2.75 -13.22 4.90
N ARG A 148 -2.94 -13.15 3.58
CA ARG A 148 -2.12 -13.89 2.61
C ARG A 148 -0.63 -13.50 2.63
N ALA A 149 -0.32 -12.22 2.82
CA ALA A 149 1.08 -11.75 2.92
C ALA A 149 1.70 -12.13 4.28
N GLU A 150 0.93 -12.06 5.36
CA GLU A 150 1.33 -12.55 6.68
C GLU A 150 1.62 -14.06 6.65
N TYR A 151 0.75 -14.86 6.05
CA TYR A 151 0.96 -16.31 5.89
C TYR A 151 2.28 -16.61 5.15
N GLN A 152 2.55 -15.92 4.03
CA GLN A 152 3.80 -16.08 3.26
C GLN A 152 5.05 -15.76 4.10
N ASN A 153 5.05 -14.64 4.83
CA ASN A 153 6.15 -14.26 5.71
C ASN A 153 6.35 -15.25 6.86
N VAL A 154 5.26 -15.72 7.46
CA VAL A 154 5.29 -16.69 8.57
C VAL A 154 5.86 -18.02 8.10
N ILE A 155 5.52 -18.51 6.90
CA ILE A 155 6.14 -19.73 6.34
C ILE A 155 7.65 -19.52 6.10
N ARG A 156 8.07 -18.36 5.57
CA ARG A 156 9.49 -18.03 5.41
C ARG A 156 10.23 -18.03 6.75
N ASP A 157 9.71 -17.35 7.78
CA ASP A 157 10.45 -17.17 9.04
C ASP A 157 10.39 -18.41 9.96
N LEU A 158 9.30 -19.18 9.90
CA LEU A 158 9.14 -20.44 10.66
C LEU A 158 9.91 -21.60 10.01
N LEU A 159 9.92 -21.71 8.68
CA LEU A 159 10.41 -22.88 7.96
C LEU A 159 11.56 -22.58 6.99
N ALA A 160 12.11 -21.36 6.95
CA ALA A 160 13.14 -20.95 5.98
C ALA A 160 12.78 -21.27 4.51
N LEU A 161 11.48 -21.14 4.17
CA LEU A 161 10.90 -21.57 2.90
C LEU A 161 10.16 -20.40 2.22
N GLU A 162 10.60 -19.99 1.04
CA GLU A 162 9.85 -19.02 0.23
C GLU A 162 8.77 -19.72 -0.61
N ILE A 163 7.55 -19.19 -0.58
CA ILE A 163 6.39 -19.75 -1.31
C ILE A 163 5.70 -18.70 -2.16
N GLU A 164 5.24 -19.08 -3.34
CA GLU A 164 4.35 -18.25 -4.17
C GLU A 164 2.90 -18.42 -3.67
N VAL A 165 2.56 -17.62 -2.66
CA VAL A 165 1.30 -17.74 -1.90
C VAL A 165 0.05 -17.53 -2.76
N ASN A 166 0.14 -16.85 -3.91
CA ASN A 166 -0.97 -16.67 -4.84
C ASN A 166 -1.48 -18.00 -5.44
N ASN A 167 -0.62 -19.01 -5.52
CA ASN A 167 -0.99 -20.35 -6.02
C ASN A 167 -1.84 -21.14 -5.01
N PHE A 168 -1.76 -20.78 -3.73
CA PHE A 168 -2.41 -21.49 -2.63
C PHE A 168 -3.67 -20.78 -2.14
N LEU A 169 -3.58 -19.47 -1.87
CA LEU A 169 -4.62 -18.72 -1.16
C LEU A 169 -5.25 -17.62 -2.04
N PRO A 170 -6.59 -17.48 -2.04
CA PRO A 170 -7.27 -16.40 -2.72
C PRO A 170 -6.89 -15.04 -2.12
N ALA A 171 -7.11 -13.96 -2.86
CA ALA A 171 -6.91 -12.60 -2.35
C ALA A 171 -7.87 -12.30 -1.18
N ASP A 172 -7.36 -11.58 -0.18
CA ASP A 172 -8.14 -11.12 0.96
C ASP A 172 -9.07 -9.95 0.60
N ASN A 173 -10.15 -9.80 1.38
CA ASN A 173 -10.94 -8.58 1.36
C ASN A 173 -10.14 -7.43 1.99
N ALA A 174 -10.20 -6.24 1.41
CA ALA A 174 -9.64 -5.02 2.00
C ALA A 174 -10.74 -4.13 2.61
N SER A 175 -10.41 -3.40 3.67
CA SER A 175 -11.23 -2.32 4.23
C SER A 175 -10.35 -1.12 4.56
N TYR A 176 -10.86 0.10 4.38
CA TYR A 176 -10.08 1.35 4.48
C TYR A 176 -8.77 1.36 3.65
N GLY A 177 -8.68 0.52 2.61
CA GLY A 177 -7.49 0.34 1.78
C GLY A 177 -6.53 -0.78 2.22
N PHE A 178 -6.77 -1.45 3.36
CA PHE A 178 -5.87 -2.45 3.95
C PHE A 178 -6.46 -3.87 3.98
N ASP A 179 -5.62 -4.85 3.63
CA ASP A 179 -5.89 -6.29 3.60
C ASP A 179 -5.62 -7.04 4.91
N ASN A 180 -5.24 -6.34 6.00
CA ASN A 180 -4.88 -6.92 7.30
C ASN A 180 -5.79 -6.46 8.46
N ILE A 181 -7.07 -6.19 8.17
CA ILE A 181 -8.05 -5.79 9.19
C ILE A 181 -8.84 -7.01 9.66
N GLY A 182 -8.41 -7.63 10.77
CA GLY A 182 -8.98 -8.88 11.31
C GLY A 182 -10.51 -8.96 11.35
N GLY A 183 -11.21 -7.86 11.66
CA GLY A 183 -12.68 -7.81 11.71
C GLY A 183 -13.41 -8.13 10.39
N ILE A 184 -12.71 -8.10 9.24
CA ILE A 184 -13.24 -8.53 7.94
C ILE A 184 -12.62 -9.83 7.41
N LEU A 185 -11.54 -10.33 8.03
CA LEU A 185 -10.80 -11.51 7.59
C LEU A 185 -11.48 -12.80 8.06
N ARG A 186 -12.66 -13.06 7.51
CA ARG A 186 -13.42 -14.29 7.75
C ARG A 186 -12.73 -15.52 7.13
N ILE A 187 -13.05 -16.70 7.65
CA ILE A 187 -12.68 -18.00 7.08
C ILE A 187 -13.94 -18.59 6.41
N SER A 188 -13.83 -18.97 5.13
CA SER A 188 -14.83 -19.80 4.45
C SER A 188 -14.39 -21.27 4.45
N GLN A 189 -15.31 -22.19 4.21
CA GLN A 189 -14.98 -23.60 3.97
C GLN A 189 -13.94 -23.74 2.84
N SER A 190 -14.14 -23.04 1.72
CA SER A 190 -13.21 -23.03 0.60
C SER A 190 -11.81 -22.49 0.95
N LEU A 191 -11.69 -21.56 1.90
CA LEU A 191 -10.38 -21.10 2.39
C LEU A 191 -9.72 -22.15 3.29
N MET A 192 -10.50 -22.89 4.10
CA MET A 192 -9.97 -24.00 4.90
C MET A 192 -9.48 -25.15 4.01
N GLU A 193 -10.20 -25.49 2.95
CA GLU A 193 -9.77 -26.45 1.92
C GLU A 193 -8.44 -26.01 1.27
N ARG A 194 -8.28 -24.71 1.00
CA ARG A 194 -7.00 -24.15 0.51
C ARG A 194 -5.87 -24.26 1.53
N TYR A 195 -6.11 -24.01 2.82
CA TYR A 195 -5.10 -24.20 3.87
C TYR A 195 -4.70 -25.68 4.03
N LEU A 196 -5.62 -26.63 3.87
CA LEU A 196 -5.36 -28.08 3.98
C LEU A 196 -4.53 -28.66 2.81
N GLU A 197 -4.58 -28.02 1.65
CA GLU A 197 -3.73 -28.35 0.50
C GLU A 197 -2.41 -27.57 0.52
N ALA A 198 -2.43 -26.29 0.94
CA ALA A 198 -1.23 -25.51 1.19
C ALA A 198 -0.32 -26.20 2.21
N SER A 199 -0.86 -26.62 3.36
CA SER A 199 -0.08 -27.31 4.39
C SER A 199 0.50 -28.64 3.89
N ARG A 200 -0.19 -29.35 2.99
CA ARG A 200 0.30 -30.60 2.38
C ARG A 200 1.53 -30.36 1.51
N ILE A 201 1.50 -29.32 0.68
CA ILE A 201 2.59 -29.01 -0.24
C ILE A 201 3.76 -28.38 0.52
N ILE A 202 3.47 -27.49 1.47
CA ILE A 202 4.46 -26.80 2.29
C ILE A 202 5.18 -27.77 3.24
N SER A 203 4.48 -28.69 3.90
CA SER A 203 5.15 -29.67 4.78
C SER A 203 6.11 -30.56 4.00
N ARG A 204 5.72 -31.00 2.80
CA ARG A 204 6.57 -31.78 1.89
C ARG A 204 7.80 -31.01 1.45
N LEU A 205 7.64 -29.76 1.02
CA LEU A 205 8.76 -28.88 0.65
C LEU A 205 9.72 -28.64 1.83
N ALA A 206 9.19 -28.49 3.05
CA ALA A 206 10.00 -28.20 4.23
C ALA A 206 10.85 -29.40 4.68
N VAL A 207 10.33 -30.63 4.58
CA VAL A 207 11.13 -31.84 4.85
C VAL A 207 11.88 -32.36 3.62
N GLY A 208 11.69 -31.79 2.42
CA GLY A 208 12.28 -32.33 1.18
C GLY A 208 11.67 -33.67 0.75
N SER A 209 10.38 -33.90 1.02
CA SER A 209 9.64 -35.05 0.48
C SER A 209 9.31 -34.83 -1.00
N PRO A 210 9.63 -35.78 -1.91
CA PRO A 210 9.30 -35.63 -3.32
C PRO A 210 7.78 -35.52 -3.55
N PRO A 211 7.32 -34.72 -4.54
CA PRO A 211 5.92 -34.71 -4.96
C PRO A 211 5.52 -36.06 -5.57
N PRO A 212 4.23 -36.44 -5.55
CA PRO A 212 3.76 -37.75 -6.04
C PRO A 212 3.86 -37.92 -7.57
N ALA A 213 4.10 -36.83 -8.29
CA ALA A 213 4.39 -36.79 -9.72
C ALA A 213 5.25 -35.54 -10.01
N PRO A 214 5.97 -35.47 -11.15
CA PRO A 214 6.61 -34.24 -11.59
C PRO A 214 5.61 -33.09 -11.69
N ILE A 215 6.04 -31.91 -11.23
CA ILE A 215 5.32 -30.65 -11.35
C ILE A 215 5.98 -29.80 -12.45
N SER A 216 5.17 -29.02 -13.17
CA SER A 216 5.62 -28.16 -14.27
C SER A 216 5.12 -26.74 -14.02
N GLN A 217 6.03 -25.75 -13.95
CA GLN A 217 5.70 -24.37 -13.63
C GLN A 217 6.32 -23.39 -14.63
N THR A 218 5.48 -22.66 -15.37
CA THR A 218 5.89 -21.66 -16.37
C THR A 218 5.90 -20.24 -15.80
N PHE A 219 7.08 -19.64 -15.74
CA PHE A 219 7.33 -18.24 -15.44
C PHE A 219 7.41 -17.44 -16.74
N ARG A 220 6.74 -16.28 -16.80
CA ARG A 220 6.66 -15.44 -18.01
C ARG A 220 7.27 -14.07 -17.76
N THR A 221 7.90 -13.48 -18.76
CA THR A 221 8.25 -12.04 -18.73
C THR A 221 7.03 -11.21 -19.11
N GLU A 222 6.83 -10.05 -18.50
CA GLU A 222 5.72 -9.17 -18.87
C GLU A 222 5.82 -8.72 -20.33
N GLN A 223 4.66 -8.60 -20.99
CA GLN A 223 4.61 -8.37 -22.45
C GLN A 223 5.28 -7.06 -22.88
N ASP A 224 5.32 -6.06 -21.99
CA ASP A 224 6.00 -4.78 -22.18
C ASP A 224 7.33 -4.63 -21.40
N GLU A 225 7.86 -5.69 -20.77
CA GLU A 225 9.19 -5.63 -20.14
C GLU A 225 10.31 -5.51 -21.18
N GLN A 226 11.09 -4.42 -21.13
CA GLN A 226 12.18 -4.19 -22.07
C GLN A 226 13.42 -5.06 -21.81
N GLN A 227 13.80 -5.88 -22.80
CA GLN A 227 14.93 -6.83 -22.71
C GLN A 227 16.24 -6.35 -23.38
N HIS A 228 16.45 -5.04 -23.44
CA HIS A 228 17.67 -4.40 -23.99
C HIS A 228 18.77 -4.18 -22.96
N ALA A 229 18.41 -4.07 -21.68
CA ALA A 229 19.34 -3.87 -20.57
C ALA A 229 19.51 -5.16 -19.76
N ARG A 230 20.62 -5.30 -19.04
CA ARG A 230 20.84 -6.40 -18.08
C ARG A 230 19.81 -6.30 -16.93
N LYS A 231 18.98 -7.33 -16.71
CA LYS A 231 18.15 -7.43 -15.49
C LYS A 231 19.06 -7.47 -14.25
N THR A 232 18.60 -6.97 -13.11
CA THR A 232 19.38 -7.09 -11.86
C THR A 232 19.46 -8.58 -11.46
N GLY A 233 20.57 -9.01 -10.86
CA GLY A 233 20.88 -10.41 -10.58
C GLY A 233 21.64 -11.11 -11.71
N LEU A 234 21.16 -11.03 -12.95
CA LEU A 234 21.76 -11.74 -14.12
C LEU A 234 23.24 -11.35 -14.40
N PRO A 235 24.05 -12.23 -15.02
CA PRO A 235 25.50 -12.04 -15.17
C PRO A 235 25.93 -10.74 -15.85
N ILE A 236 27.11 -10.22 -15.48
CA ILE A 236 27.69 -9.02 -16.10
C ILE A 236 28.03 -9.32 -17.56
N GLY A 237 27.64 -8.42 -18.47
CA GLY A 237 27.79 -8.64 -19.91
C GLY A 237 26.57 -9.28 -20.58
N THR A 238 25.48 -9.52 -19.87
CA THR A 238 24.19 -9.98 -20.45
C THR A 238 23.20 -8.82 -20.70
N ARG A 239 22.11 -9.11 -21.41
CA ARG A 239 20.92 -8.27 -21.64
C ARG A 239 19.65 -9.11 -21.52
N GLY A 240 18.54 -8.45 -21.19
CA GLY A 240 17.21 -9.05 -21.17
C GLY A 240 17.11 -10.22 -20.22
N GLY A 241 16.29 -11.20 -20.61
CA GLY A 241 16.18 -12.46 -19.89
C GLY A 241 15.19 -12.45 -18.74
N ILE A 242 15.12 -13.59 -18.05
CA ILE A 242 14.34 -13.80 -16.84
C ILE A 242 15.26 -14.29 -15.72
N LEU A 243 14.95 -13.92 -14.49
CA LEU A 243 15.56 -14.47 -13.28
C LEU A 243 14.41 -14.92 -12.39
N VAL A 244 14.46 -16.18 -11.94
CA VAL A 244 13.37 -16.84 -11.22
C VAL A 244 13.95 -17.49 -9.96
N PRO A 245 13.65 -16.96 -8.75
CA PRO A 245 13.88 -17.73 -7.54
C PRO A 245 12.93 -18.94 -7.54
N TYR A 246 13.47 -20.14 -7.40
CA TYR A 246 12.70 -21.38 -7.42
C TYR A 246 13.11 -22.29 -6.25
N GLN A 247 12.13 -22.84 -5.55
CA GLN A 247 12.34 -23.83 -4.50
C GLN A 247 12.33 -25.23 -5.11
N PHE A 248 13.51 -25.79 -5.37
CA PHE A 248 13.65 -27.17 -5.83
C PHE A 248 13.33 -28.14 -4.68
N PRO A 249 12.34 -29.05 -4.83
CA PRO A 249 11.88 -29.87 -3.71
C PRO A 249 12.90 -30.91 -3.20
N VAL A 250 13.79 -31.42 -4.07
CA VAL A 250 14.64 -32.60 -3.82
C VAL A 250 15.88 -32.59 -4.72
N ASP A 251 16.92 -33.34 -4.38
CA ASP A 251 18.05 -33.58 -5.29
C ASP A 251 17.58 -34.48 -6.44
N ALA A 252 17.56 -33.94 -7.66
CA ALA A 252 16.94 -34.60 -8.81
C ALA A 252 17.45 -34.02 -10.14
N GLU A 253 16.94 -34.56 -11.25
CA GLU A 253 17.04 -33.95 -12.57
C GLU A 253 15.77 -33.16 -12.88
N TYR A 254 15.95 -31.97 -13.43
CA TYR A 254 14.89 -31.05 -13.82
C TYR A 254 15.04 -30.68 -15.30
N GLU A 255 13.93 -30.42 -15.96
CA GLU A 255 13.88 -29.98 -17.36
C GLU A 255 13.54 -28.50 -17.41
N LEU A 256 14.35 -27.74 -18.16
CA LEU A 256 14.25 -26.29 -18.32
C LEU A 256 13.88 -26.00 -19.78
N ASN A 257 12.60 -25.71 -20.02
CA ASN A 257 12.11 -25.27 -21.32
C ASN A 257 12.10 -23.74 -21.39
N VAL A 258 13.01 -23.17 -22.18
CA VAL A 258 13.07 -21.72 -22.45
C VAL A 258 12.35 -21.44 -23.77
N GLN A 259 11.34 -20.58 -23.74
CA GLN A 259 10.65 -20.09 -24.93
C GLN A 259 11.22 -18.72 -25.33
N LEU A 260 11.43 -18.55 -26.64
CA LEU A 260 12.03 -17.37 -27.24
C LEU A 260 11.07 -16.69 -28.22
N SER A 261 11.10 -15.36 -28.23
CA SER A 261 10.38 -14.51 -29.18
C SER A 261 11.37 -13.69 -30.01
N ASN A 262 10.95 -13.29 -31.22
CA ASN A 262 11.79 -12.68 -32.26
C ASN A 262 13.04 -13.52 -32.66
N ALA A 263 13.05 -14.83 -32.39
CA ALA A 263 14.14 -15.73 -32.78
C ALA A 263 14.02 -16.31 -34.20
N ARG A 264 12.87 -16.17 -34.87
CA ARG A 264 12.69 -16.54 -36.28
C ARG A 264 13.11 -15.38 -37.18
N GLY A 265 13.96 -15.65 -38.18
CA GLY A 265 14.45 -14.62 -39.10
C GLY A 265 15.64 -13.81 -38.56
N LEU A 266 16.33 -14.30 -37.53
CA LEU A 266 17.62 -13.74 -37.12
C LEU A 266 18.64 -13.89 -38.24
N GLU A 267 19.24 -12.77 -38.68
CA GLU A 267 20.40 -12.77 -39.59
C GLU A 267 21.70 -13.16 -38.86
N ASP A 268 21.66 -13.26 -37.53
CA ASP A 268 22.82 -13.07 -36.67
C ASP A 268 22.77 -14.00 -35.44
N THR A 269 23.81 -14.81 -35.20
CA THR A 269 23.81 -15.80 -34.11
C THR A 269 23.87 -15.13 -32.74
N HIS A 270 22.84 -15.31 -31.92
CA HIS A 270 22.82 -14.81 -30.55
C HIS A 270 23.26 -15.90 -29.56
N ARG A 271 24.04 -15.56 -28.54
CA ARG A 271 24.34 -16.49 -27.42
C ARG A 271 23.36 -16.27 -26.26
N LEU A 272 22.76 -17.34 -25.78
CA LEU A 272 21.96 -17.39 -24.55
C LEU A 272 22.75 -18.16 -23.48
N GLU A 273 22.65 -17.72 -22.24
CA GLU A 273 23.27 -18.33 -21.07
C GLU A 273 22.17 -18.78 -20.10
N ILE A 274 22.29 -19.99 -19.57
CA ILE A 274 21.42 -20.53 -18.51
C ILE A 274 22.30 -20.70 -17.26
N THR A 275 21.87 -20.09 -16.16
CA THR A 275 22.60 -20.05 -14.89
C THR A 275 21.76 -20.57 -13.73
N ILE A 276 22.38 -21.28 -12.80
CA ILE A 276 21.85 -21.54 -11.46
C ILE A 276 22.73 -20.78 -10.47
N ASP A 277 22.13 -19.94 -9.62
CA ASP A 277 22.81 -19.06 -8.66
C ASP A 277 23.89 -18.15 -9.29
N GLY A 278 23.66 -17.77 -10.55
CA GLY A 278 24.61 -17.00 -11.37
C GLY A 278 25.80 -17.80 -11.93
N VAL A 279 25.94 -19.08 -11.60
CA VAL A 279 26.92 -19.99 -12.21
C VAL A 279 26.38 -20.49 -13.55
N PRO A 280 27.11 -20.33 -14.68
CA PRO A 280 26.65 -20.82 -15.98
C PRO A 280 26.67 -22.35 -16.02
N VAL A 281 25.53 -22.93 -16.38
CA VAL A 281 25.34 -24.39 -16.51
C VAL A 281 25.30 -24.81 -17.98
N GLU A 282 24.80 -23.94 -18.86
CA GLU A 282 24.76 -24.16 -20.32
C GLU A 282 24.89 -22.82 -21.08
N THR A 283 25.42 -22.85 -22.31
CA THR A 283 25.47 -21.69 -23.21
C THR A 283 25.10 -22.11 -24.63
N VAL A 284 23.95 -21.65 -25.09
CA VAL A 284 23.36 -22.06 -26.37
C VAL A 284 23.55 -20.98 -27.43
N GLU A 285 23.95 -21.38 -28.64
CA GLU A 285 23.88 -20.53 -29.83
C GLU A 285 22.47 -20.57 -30.44
N VAL A 286 21.75 -19.47 -30.28
CA VAL A 286 20.40 -19.24 -30.76
C VAL A 286 20.43 -18.93 -32.26
N GLY A 287 20.22 -19.98 -33.04
CA GLY A 287 19.75 -19.91 -34.43
C GLY A 287 18.22 -19.76 -34.51
N PRO A 288 17.56 -20.24 -35.59
CA PRO A 288 16.14 -19.99 -35.87
C PRO A 288 15.12 -20.75 -34.98
N SER A 289 15.54 -21.32 -33.85
CA SER A 289 14.63 -22.02 -32.94
C SER A 289 13.78 -21.05 -32.11
N THR A 290 12.55 -21.46 -31.77
CA THR A 290 11.69 -20.74 -30.80
C THR A 290 11.72 -21.33 -29.40
N SER A 291 12.34 -22.48 -29.18
CA SER A 291 12.55 -23.05 -27.85
C SER A 291 13.96 -23.63 -27.67
N ILE A 292 14.37 -23.77 -26.41
CA ILE A 292 15.56 -24.48 -25.96
C ILE A 292 15.12 -25.37 -24.79
N ASP A 293 15.49 -26.64 -24.85
CA ASP A 293 15.10 -27.65 -23.88
C ASP A 293 16.37 -28.27 -23.29
N LEU A 294 16.52 -28.19 -21.96
CA LEU A 294 17.75 -28.58 -21.26
C LEU A 294 17.41 -29.38 -20.00
N LYS A 295 17.98 -30.59 -19.86
CA LYS A 295 17.85 -31.39 -18.63
C LYS A 295 19.09 -31.23 -17.74
N VAL A 296 18.90 -30.80 -16.49
CA VAL A 296 19.97 -30.44 -15.55
C VAL A 296 19.80 -31.17 -14.22
N PRO A 297 20.86 -31.75 -13.61
CA PRO A 297 20.83 -32.15 -12.22
C PRO A 297 20.93 -30.92 -11.31
N ILE A 298 19.92 -30.69 -10.46
CA ILE A 298 19.85 -29.55 -9.52
C ILE A 298 19.63 -30.10 -8.11
N ALA A 299 20.22 -29.46 -7.11
CA ALA A 299 20.05 -29.81 -5.70
C ALA A 299 18.68 -29.35 -5.17
N ALA A 300 18.27 -29.88 -4.02
CA ALA A 300 17.13 -29.35 -3.28
C ALA A 300 17.48 -27.98 -2.67
N GLY A 301 16.48 -27.10 -2.58
CA GLY A 301 16.60 -25.80 -1.92
C GLY A 301 16.18 -24.61 -2.78
N PRO A 302 16.30 -23.39 -2.23
CA PRO A 302 16.08 -22.16 -2.99
C PRO A 302 17.28 -21.89 -3.92
N HIS A 303 17.03 -21.82 -5.22
CA HIS A 303 18.02 -21.50 -6.24
C HIS A 303 17.53 -20.40 -7.19
N ASP A 304 18.44 -19.56 -7.66
CA ASP A 304 18.16 -18.43 -8.56
C ASP A 304 18.37 -18.87 -10.03
N VAL A 305 17.29 -19.20 -10.75
CA VAL A 305 17.34 -19.70 -12.13
C VAL A 305 17.35 -18.51 -13.10
N GLY A 306 18.53 -18.18 -13.62
CA GLY A 306 18.74 -17.08 -14.56
C GLY A 306 18.85 -17.57 -16.01
N VAL A 307 18.19 -16.87 -16.93
CA VAL A 307 18.28 -17.14 -18.38
C VAL A 307 18.44 -15.82 -19.11
N ALA A 308 19.60 -15.59 -19.75
CA ALA A 308 20.00 -14.26 -20.23
C ALA A 308 20.69 -14.29 -21.60
N PHE A 309 20.50 -13.26 -22.44
CA PHE A 309 21.25 -13.13 -23.70
C PHE A 309 22.59 -12.43 -23.46
N TYR A 310 23.66 -12.89 -24.10
CA TYR A 310 24.93 -12.15 -24.15
C TYR A 310 24.71 -10.78 -24.82
N ARG A 311 25.13 -9.71 -24.14
CA ARG A 311 25.08 -8.35 -24.67
C ARG A 311 26.27 -8.13 -25.61
N ARG A 312 26.00 -8.30 -26.90
CA ARG A 312 26.84 -7.76 -27.97
C ARG A 312 27.09 -6.26 -27.73
N PRO A 313 28.28 -5.72 -28.09
CA PRO A 313 28.46 -4.27 -28.20
C PRO A 313 27.36 -3.70 -29.11
N PRO A 314 26.75 -2.54 -28.78
CA PRO A 314 25.90 -1.88 -29.74
C PRO A 314 26.75 -1.52 -30.96
N ALA A 315 26.35 -1.95 -32.15
CA ALA A 315 26.91 -1.41 -33.37
C ALA A 315 26.75 0.12 -33.34
N LEU A 316 27.81 0.85 -33.70
CA LEU A 316 27.75 2.31 -33.81
C LEU A 316 26.89 2.67 -35.02
N VAL A 317 25.58 2.71 -34.83
CA VAL A 317 24.65 3.14 -35.87
C VAL A 317 24.81 4.66 -36.05
N GLU A 318 25.37 5.07 -37.18
CA GLU A 318 25.27 6.45 -37.65
C GLU A 318 23.80 6.75 -38.02
N GLN A 319 23.03 7.15 -37.01
CA GLN A 319 21.65 7.58 -37.20
C GLN A 319 21.60 9.07 -37.51
N VAL A 320 20.89 9.43 -38.58
CA VAL A 320 20.30 10.76 -38.68
C VAL A 320 19.47 10.98 -37.41
N ARG A 321 19.63 12.13 -36.75
CA ARG A 321 18.81 12.48 -35.58
C ARG A 321 17.36 12.69 -36.00
N GLU A 322 16.57 11.62 -35.98
CA GLU A 322 15.13 11.74 -35.91
C GLU A 322 14.78 12.46 -34.61
N ARG A 323 14.15 13.62 -34.75
CA ARG A 323 13.62 14.34 -33.58
C ARG A 323 12.35 13.61 -33.14
N PHE A 324 12.21 13.47 -31.82
CA PHE A 324 11.05 12.91 -31.10
C PHE A 324 11.03 11.39 -30.85
N GLU A 325 11.74 10.55 -31.60
CA GLU A 325 11.95 9.16 -31.19
C GLU A 325 13.17 9.02 -30.25
N ASN A 326 12.98 8.34 -29.12
CA ASN A 326 14.06 7.92 -28.23
C ASN A 326 14.32 6.42 -28.48
N PRO A 327 15.48 6.01 -29.01
CA PRO A 327 15.74 4.60 -29.31
C PRO A 327 15.67 3.65 -28.09
N ARG A 328 15.57 4.19 -26.86
CA ARG A 328 15.38 3.43 -25.61
C ARG A 328 13.91 3.18 -25.21
N THR A 329 12.93 3.57 -26.01
CA THR A 329 11.50 3.36 -25.69
C THR A 329 10.78 2.40 -26.65
N SER A 330 11.39 2.00 -27.76
CA SER A 330 10.76 1.23 -28.87
C SER A 330 10.39 -0.24 -28.57
N GLY A 331 10.26 -0.62 -27.29
CA GLY A 331 9.87 -1.97 -26.84
C GLY A 331 10.83 -3.08 -27.30
N ASN A 332 10.41 -4.35 -27.17
CA ASN A 332 11.21 -5.50 -27.64
C ASN A 332 11.26 -5.67 -29.17
N SER A 333 10.70 -4.71 -29.92
CA SER A 333 10.75 -4.62 -31.38
C SER A 333 12.17 -4.39 -31.93
N GLY A 334 13.14 -4.03 -31.07
CA GLY A 334 14.56 -3.93 -31.41
C GLY A 334 15.08 -2.53 -31.77
N GLY A 335 14.18 -1.58 -31.99
CA GLY A 335 14.53 -0.24 -32.45
C GLY A 335 15.27 -0.25 -33.80
N PRO A 336 16.09 0.77 -34.11
CA PRO A 336 16.81 0.85 -35.38
C PRO A 336 17.99 -0.15 -35.54
N LEU A 337 18.08 -1.17 -34.66
CA LEU A 337 19.08 -2.24 -34.71
C LEU A 337 18.50 -3.58 -35.20
N GLY A 338 17.23 -3.62 -35.61
CA GLY A 338 16.55 -4.85 -36.05
C GLY A 338 16.03 -5.71 -34.88
N SER A 339 15.20 -6.69 -35.21
CA SER A 339 14.48 -7.50 -34.22
C SER A 339 15.41 -8.41 -33.41
N MET A 340 15.78 -7.98 -32.21
CA MET A 340 16.55 -8.79 -31.27
C MET A 340 15.70 -9.90 -30.64
N PRO A 341 16.25 -11.10 -30.39
CA PRO A 341 15.54 -12.16 -29.69
C PRO A 341 15.45 -11.84 -28.20
N PHE A 342 14.37 -12.29 -27.57
CA PHE A 342 14.10 -12.10 -26.14
C PHE A 342 13.44 -13.35 -25.54
N VAL A 343 13.61 -13.56 -24.23
CA VAL A 343 13.01 -14.70 -23.51
C VAL A 343 11.55 -14.36 -23.23
N SER A 344 10.60 -15.21 -23.61
CA SER A 344 9.17 -14.99 -23.32
C SER A 344 8.69 -15.79 -22.11
N SER A 345 9.24 -16.99 -21.89
CA SER A 345 9.00 -17.77 -20.67
C SER A 345 10.09 -18.78 -20.37
N LEU A 346 10.21 -19.16 -19.10
CA LEU A 346 10.95 -20.33 -18.61
C LEU A 346 9.93 -21.27 -17.95
N THR A 347 9.88 -22.53 -18.37
CA THR A 347 9.17 -23.60 -17.65
C THR A 347 10.20 -24.49 -16.96
N ILE A 348 9.97 -24.74 -15.67
CA ILE A 348 10.75 -25.68 -14.86
C ILE A 348 9.87 -26.89 -14.60
N GLU A 349 10.34 -28.09 -14.98
CA GLU A 349 9.62 -29.35 -14.79
C GLU A 349 10.46 -30.41 -14.06
N GLY A 350 9.85 -31.12 -13.12
CA GLY A 350 10.50 -32.17 -12.32
C GLY A 350 9.86 -32.32 -10.93
N PRO A 351 10.48 -33.04 -9.99
CA PRO A 351 11.72 -33.79 -10.13
C PRO A 351 11.57 -35.05 -10.98
N PHE A 352 12.57 -35.31 -11.82
CA PHE A 352 12.82 -36.61 -12.43
C PHE A 352 14.02 -37.28 -11.75
N ASN A 353 14.07 -38.62 -11.71
CA ASN A 353 15.22 -39.37 -11.18
C ASN A 353 15.66 -38.90 -9.76
N PHE A 354 14.70 -38.86 -8.82
CA PHE A 354 14.92 -38.52 -7.41
C PHE A 354 16.12 -39.26 -6.80
N ARG A 355 16.96 -38.52 -6.05
CA ARG A 355 18.22 -39.01 -5.48
C ARG A 355 18.20 -39.00 -3.95
N ARG A 356 17.82 -37.86 -3.35
CA ARG A 356 17.66 -37.66 -1.89
C ARG A 356 16.89 -36.37 -1.62
N SER A 357 16.48 -36.14 -0.37
CA SER A 357 15.80 -34.93 0.10
C SER A 357 16.65 -33.65 0.08
N GLY A 358 17.95 -33.77 -0.24
CA GLY A 358 18.96 -32.71 -0.22
C GLY A 358 19.29 -32.16 1.16
N ASP A 359 20.15 -31.14 1.19
CA ASP A 359 20.52 -30.37 2.38
C ASP A 359 20.03 -28.92 2.18
N THR A 360 18.87 -28.59 2.74
CA THR A 360 18.20 -27.29 2.48
C THR A 360 18.11 -26.44 3.75
N PRO A 361 18.09 -25.09 3.64
CA PRO A 361 17.85 -24.21 4.78
C PRO A 361 16.54 -24.53 5.52
N SER A 362 15.55 -25.06 4.80
CA SER A 362 14.28 -25.49 5.38
C SER A 362 14.42 -26.74 6.24
N ARG A 363 15.18 -27.75 5.76
CA ARG A 363 15.53 -28.92 6.58
C ARG A 363 16.39 -28.53 7.79
N GLU A 364 17.38 -27.66 7.63
CA GLU A 364 18.18 -27.15 8.75
C GLU A 364 17.33 -26.42 9.81
N LYS A 365 16.31 -25.66 9.37
CA LYS A 365 15.38 -24.94 10.25
C LYS A 365 14.37 -25.87 10.95
N VAL A 366 13.96 -26.97 10.31
CA VAL A 366 12.98 -27.95 10.85
C VAL A 366 13.66 -28.99 11.75
N PHE A 367 14.73 -29.63 11.29
CA PHE A 367 15.38 -30.75 11.97
C PHE A 367 16.42 -30.28 13.00
N SER A 368 15.95 -29.56 14.04
CA SER A 368 16.75 -29.10 15.19
C SER A 368 17.34 -30.24 16.05
N CYS A 369 16.92 -31.48 15.78
CA CYS A 369 17.50 -32.72 16.23
C CYS A 369 17.50 -33.72 15.07
N ASN A 370 18.45 -34.66 15.03
CA ASN A 370 18.46 -35.78 14.10
C ASN A 370 18.80 -37.07 14.90
N PRO A 371 17.95 -38.12 14.86
CA PRO A 371 18.17 -39.33 15.64
C PRO A 371 19.12 -40.30 14.92
N ASN A 372 19.98 -40.97 15.69
CA ASN A 372 20.91 -41.99 15.18
C ASN A 372 20.34 -43.41 15.31
N THR A 373 19.36 -43.60 16.18
CA THR A 373 18.72 -44.87 16.49
C THR A 373 17.21 -44.71 16.63
N ALA A 374 16.45 -45.80 16.45
CA ALA A 374 14.99 -45.77 16.57
C ALA A 374 14.50 -45.33 17.96
N ASP A 375 15.26 -45.66 19.01
CA ASP A 375 14.95 -45.29 20.40
C ASP A 375 15.13 -43.78 20.67
N GLU A 376 15.93 -43.08 19.86
CA GLU A 376 16.11 -41.63 19.93
C GLU A 376 14.99 -40.85 19.22
N GLU A 377 14.25 -41.48 18.29
CA GLU A 377 13.28 -40.80 17.42
C GLU A 377 12.20 -40.03 18.21
N GLN A 378 11.61 -40.64 19.25
CA GLN A 378 10.52 -40.01 20.00
C GLN A 378 10.97 -38.69 20.63
N ALA A 379 12.06 -38.70 21.41
CA ALA A 379 12.56 -37.52 22.08
C ALA A 379 13.00 -36.43 21.07
N CYS A 380 13.54 -36.86 19.93
CA CYS A 380 13.96 -35.99 18.84
C CYS A 380 12.76 -35.29 18.16
N ALA A 381 11.67 -36.03 17.88
CA ALA A 381 10.44 -35.48 17.35
C ALA A 381 9.73 -34.54 18.34
N GLU A 382 9.69 -34.92 19.63
CA GLU A 382 9.14 -34.07 20.71
C GLU A 382 9.92 -32.74 20.83
N GLN A 383 11.25 -32.75 20.70
CA GLN A 383 12.08 -31.54 20.66
C GLN A 383 11.76 -30.67 19.43
N ILE A 384 11.76 -31.24 18.22
CA ILE A 384 11.46 -30.52 16.96
C ILE A 384 10.08 -29.85 17.04
N LEU A 385 9.06 -30.61 17.42
CA LEU A 385 7.68 -30.13 17.47
C LEU A 385 7.46 -29.12 18.60
N THR A 386 8.20 -29.22 19.71
CA THR A 386 8.27 -28.19 20.76
C THR A 386 8.83 -26.87 20.21
N THR A 387 9.98 -26.90 19.53
CA THR A 387 10.60 -25.69 18.95
C THR A 387 9.67 -25.03 17.93
N LEU A 388 9.15 -25.81 16.97
CA LEU A 388 8.30 -25.30 15.90
C LEU A 388 6.95 -24.79 16.42
N SER A 389 6.29 -25.49 17.36
CA SER A 389 4.98 -25.04 17.88
C SER A 389 5.08 -23.78 18.73
N ARG A 390 6.17 -23.56 19.49
CA ARG A 390 6.40 -22.29 20.23
C ARG A 390 6.46 -21.10 19.27
N GLN A 391 7.23 -21.20 18.19
CA GLN A 391 7.34 -20.15 17.18
C GLN A 391 6.03 -19.98 16.38
N ALA A 392 5.41 -21.08 15.98
CA ALA A 392 4.19 -21.08 15.18
C ALA A 392 2.96 -20.53 15.91
N TYR A 393 2.78 -20.90 17.18
CA TYR A 393 1.65 -20.48 18.01
C TYR A 393 1.95 -19.17 18.77
N ARG A 394 3.23 -18.75 18.83
CA ARG A 394 3.70 -17.44 19.31
C ARG A 394 3.46 -17.24 20.81
N ARG A 395 3.56 -18.32 21.58
CA ARG A 395 3.34 -18.41 23.03
C ARG A 395 4.10 -19.59 23.63
N PRO A 396 4.25 -19.66 24.97
CA PRO A 396 4.55 -20.89 25.67
C PRO A 396 3.66 -22.05 25.21
N ILE A 397 4.30 -23.19 24.97
CA ILE A 397 3.62 -24.44 24.60
C ILE A 397 3.21 -25.22 25.85
N THR A 398 2.10 -25.94 25.75
CA THR A 398 1.66 -26.92 26.74
C THR A 398 2.01 -28.33 26.27
N ASN A 399 2.07 -29.29 27.19
CA ASN A 399 2.27 -30.70 26.83
C ASN A 399 1.21 -31.18 25.82
N ASN A 400 -0.03 -30.68 25.93
CA ASN A 400 -1.12 -31.00 25.01
C ASN A 400 -0.88 -30.49 23.59
N ASP A 401 -0.25 -29.32 23.42
CA ASP A 401 0.12 -28.79 22.10
C ASP A 401 1.08 -29.73 21.37
N VAL A 402 2.02 -30.35 22.11
CA VAL A 402 2.99 -31.32 21.56
C VAL A 402 2.35 -32.68 21.35
N SER A 403 1.55 -33.19 22.32
CA SER A 403 0.87 -34.49 22.18
C SER A 403 0.00 -34.58 20.93
N VAL A 404 -0.78 -33.52 20.63
CA VAL A 404 -1.64 -33.45 19.43
C VAL A 404 -0.82 -33.44 18.12
N LEU A 405 0.44 -33.00 18.14
CA LEU A 405 1.33 -33.10 16.97
C LEU A 405 2.02 -34.48 16.90
N MET A 406 2.37 -35.06 18.05
CA MET A 406 2.93 -36.42 18.12
C MET A 406 1.94 -37.50 17.67
N GLU A 407 0.62 -37.32 17.86
CA GLU A 407 -0.41 -38.21 17.26
C GLU A 407 -0.26 -38.32 15.74
N PHE A 408 0.03 -37.20 15.05
CA PHE A 408 0.22 -37.16 13.60
C PHE A 408 1.60 -37.68 13.17
N TYR A 409 2.63 -37.49 14.01
CA TYR A 409 3.92 -38.17 13.84
C TYR A 409 3.75 -39.71 13.86
N TYR A 410 3.12 -40.25 14.91
CA TYR A 410 2.89 -41.69 15.04
C TYR A 410 1.97 -42.25 13.95
N MET A 411 0.99 -41.48 13.47
CA MET A 411 0.14 -41.88 12.35
C MET A 411 0.97 -42.22 11.11
N ALA A 412 1.88 -41.35 10.69
CA ALA A 412 2.74 -41.62 9.53
C ALA A 412 3.76 -42.74 9.76
N ARG A 413 4.32 -42.89 10.97
CA ARG A 413 5.21 -44.03 11.30
C ARG A 413 4.45 -45.37 11.27
N ASN A 414 3.20 -45.40 11.75
CA ASN A 414 2.34 -46.59 11.72
C ASN A 414 1.87 -46.95 10.30
N ASP A 415 1.65 -45.96 9.44
CA ASP A 415 1.38 -46.16 8.00
C ASP A 415 2.62 -46.59 7.19
N GLY A 416 3.78 -46.77 7.84
CA GLY A 416 5.03 -47.27 7.24
C GLY A 416 5.96 -46.19 6.70
N GLY A 417 5.68 -44.90 6.96
CA GLY A 417 6.59 -43.80 6.68
C GLY A 417 7.80 -43.77 7.63
N ASP A 418 8.87 -43.09 7.22
CA ASP A 418 10.09 -42.87 8.00
C ASP A 418 9.95 -41.71 9.02
N PHE A 419 11.04 -41.37 9.72
CA PHE A 419 11.10 -40.26 10.68
C PHE A 419 10.65 -38.94 10.04
N ASP A 420 11.18 -38.63 8.86
CA ASP A 420 10.88 -37.42 8.10
C ASP A 420 9.41 -37.37 7.65
N SER A 421 8.83 -38.50 7.26
CA SER A 421 7.38 -38.65 6.99
C SER A 421 6.53 -38.38 8.23
N GLY A 422 7.02 -38.79 9.41
CA GLY A 422 6.44 -38.43 10.71
C GLY A 422 6.41 -36.92 10.94
N ILE A 423 7.56 -36.26 10.75
CA ILE A 423 7.67 -34.80 10.88
C ILE A 423 6.84 -34.08 9.80
N GLU A 424 6.73 -34.60 8.57
CA GLU A 424 5.87 -34.06 7.51
C GLU A 424 4.40 -33.99 7.96
N LEU A 425 3.86 -35.07 8.51
CA LEU A 425 2.44 -35.15 8.86
C LEU A 425 2.11 -34.34 10.12
N ALA A 426 3.03 -34.31 11.10
CA ALA A 426 2.92 -33.43 12.26
C ALA A 426 3.00 -31.93 11.86
N LEU A 427 3.95 -31.55 10.99
CA LEU A 427 4.06 -30.19 10.45
C LEU A 427 2.80 -29.80 9.66
N ARG A 428 2.25 -30.71 8.86
CA ARG A 428 0.98 -30.49 8.15
C ARG A 428 -0.17 -30.16 9.10
N ARG A 429 -0.24 -30.81 10.26
CA ARG A 429 -1.23 -30.54 11.32
C ARG A 429 -0.99 -29.20 12.02
N LEU A 430 0.26 -28.81 12.26
CA LEU A 430 0.64 -27.52 12.83
C LEU A 430 0.21 -26.37 11.91
N LEU A 431 0.50 -26.48 10.60
CA LEU A 431 0.23 -25.43 9.60
C LEU A 431 -1.26 -25.17 9.29
N VAL A 432 -2.18 -25.97 9.87
CA VAL A 432 -3.63 -25.74 9.82
C VAL A 432 -4.26 -25.56 11.20
N SER A 433 -3.44 -25.46 12.25
CA SER A 433 -3.93 -25.26 13.61
C SER A 433 -4.55 -23.87 13.77
N PRO A 434 -5.68 -23.69 14.49
CA PRO A 434 -6.21 -22.37 14.81
C PRO A 434 -5.17 -21.47 15.48
N GLU A 435 -4.38 -22.03 16.39
CA GLU A 435 -3.26 -21.38 17.09
C GLU A 435 -2.18 -20.82 16.13
N PHE A 436 -2.03 -21.41 14.94
CA PHE A 436 -1.11 -20.95 13.90
C PHE A 436 -1.78 -19.96 12.93
N LEU A 437 -2.96 -20.32 12.41
CA LEU A 437 -3.70 -19.53 11.42
C LEU A 437 -4.33 -18.25 12.00
N ILE A 438 -4.51 -18.17 13.33
CA ILE A 438 -5.21 -17.09 14.01
C ILE A 438 -4.35 -16.52 15.14
N ARG A 439 -4.23 -15.19 15.19
CA ARG A 439 -3.81 -14.45 16.38
C ARG A 439 -5.05 -14.20 17.21
N ILE A 440 -5.02 -14.65 18.46
CA ILE A 440 -6.09 -14.46 19.44
C ILE A 440 -5.57 -13.47 20.48
N GLU A 441 -6.35 -12.43 20.75
CA GLU A 441 -6.13 -11.50 21.86
C GLU A 441 -7.28 -11.73 22.85
N SER A 442 -6.96 -11.99 24.12
CA SER A 442 -7.93 -12.53 25.08
C SER A 442 -8.39 -11.46 26.08
N ASP A 443 -9.70 -11.21 26.11
CA ASP A 443 -10.28 -10.36 27.15
C ASP A 443 -10.10 -11.03 28.54
N PRO A 444 -9.60 -10.32 29.57
CA PRO A 444 -9.34 -10.90 30.88
C PRO A 444 -10.64 -11.32 31.61
N GLY A 445 -10.52 -12.18 32.62
CA GLY A 445 -11.66 -12.61 33.44
C GLY A 445 -12.40 -11.45 34.12
N ASP A 446 -13.72 -11.60 34.32
CA ASP A 446 -14.63 -10.59 34.89
C ASP A 446 -14.65 -9.22 34.16
N PHE A 447 -14.45 -9.24 32.84
CA PHE A 447 -14.44 -8.02 32.02
C PHE A 447 -15.80 -7.31 31.96
N ASN A 448 -15.90 -6.16 32.62
CA ASN A 448 -16.99 -5.21 32.40
C ASN A 448 -16.82 -4.52 31.05
N ASN A 449 -17.84 -4.61 30.19
CA ASN A 449 -17.82 -4.06 28.82
C ASN A 449 -17.49 -2.56 28.79
N GLY A 450 -16.25 -2.22 28.45
CA GLY A 450 -15.82 -0.84 28.16
C GLY A 450 -14.61 -0.34 28.96
N THR A 451 -14.09 -1.08 29.94
CA THR A 451 -12.88 -0.66 30.68
C THR A 451 -11.60 -1.02 29.90
N PRO A 452 -10.70 -0.06 29.60
CA PRO A 452 -9.41 -0.37 28.97
C PRO A 452 -8.55 -1.31 29.82
N TYR A 453 -7.82 -2.22 29.18
CA TYR A 453 -6.89 -3.14 29.85
C TYR A 453 -5.51 -3.16 29.18
N GLN A 454 -4.48 -3.46 29.96
CA GLN A 454 -3.16 -3.80 29.43
C GLN A 454 -3.20 -5.25 28.93
N ILE A 455 -2.70 -5.46 27.72
CA ILE A 455 -2.47 -6.80 27.15
C ILE A 455 -1.29 -7.50 27.85
N SER A 456 -1.19 -8.81 27.68
CA SER A 456 0.02 -9.54 28.05
C SER A 456 1.21 -9.20 27.13
N ASP A 457 2.42 -9.38 27.65
CA ASP A 457 3.65 -9.23 26.87
C ASP A 457 3.72 -10.18 25.65
N ILE A 458 3.10 -11.35 25.73
CA ILE A 458 3.00 -12.31 24.60
C ILE A 458 2.15 -11.72 23.46
N GLU A 459 1.01 -11.10 23.81
CA GLU A 459 0.19 -10.37 22.85
C GLU A 459 0.89 -9.10 22.34
N LEU A 460 1.72 -8.45 23.17
CA LEU A 460 2.56 -7.32 22.75
C LEU A 460 3.62 -7.74 21.73
N ALA A 461 4.33 -8.84 21.96
CA ALA A 461 5.29 -9.41 21.00
C ALA A 461 4.63 -9.77 19.67
N SER A 462 3.47 -10.42 19.71
CA SER A 462 2.66 -10.76 18.53
C SER A 462 2.12 -9.52 17.81
N ARG A 463 1.68 -8.48 18.53
CA ARG A 463 1.28 -7.20 17.93
C ARG A 463 2.48 -6.51 17.25
N LEU A 464 3.64 -6.49 17.90
CA LEU A 464 4.84 -5.80 17.42
C LEU A 464 5.46 -6.50 16.21
N SER A 465 5.59 -7.83 16.23
CA SER A 465 6.17 -8.60 15.12
C SER A 465 5.33 -8.50 13.86
N PHE A 466 4.00 -8.56 13.97
CA PHE A 466 3.14 -8.41 12.80
C PHE A 466 2.99 -6.96 12.33
N PHE A 467 3.17 -5.97 13.22
CA PHE A 467 3.24 -4.56 12.81
C PHE A 467 4.52 -4.25 12.03
N LEU A 468 5.70 -4.59 12.58
CA LEU A 468 6.99 -4.26 11.96
C LEU A 468 7.41 -5.24 10.85
N TRP A 469 7.22 -6.55 11.06
CA TRP A 469 7.68 -7.61 10.15
C TRP A 469 6.56 -8.31 9.38
N SER A 470 5.29 -8.07 9.70
CA SER A 470 4.15 -8.82 9.13
C SER A 470 4.34 -10.33 9.26
N SER A 471 4.92 -10.78 10.38
CA SER A 471 5.36 -12.16 10.63
C SER A 471 5.43 -12.49 12.13
N ILE A 472 5.80 -13.72 12.47
CA ILE A 472 6.01 -14.18 13.85
C ILE A 472 7.11 -13.38 14.60
N PRO A 473 7.04 -13.29 15.94
CA PRO A 473 8.16 -12.86 16.76
C PRO A 473 9.32 -13.87 16.62
N ASP A 474 10.55 -13.41 16.79
CA ASP A 474 11.71 -14.30 16.89
C ASP A 474 11.95 -14.72 18.35
N ASP A 475 12.86 -15.69 18.55
CA ASP A 475 13.09 -16.29 19.86
C ASP A 475 13.54 -15.27 20.91
N GLU A 476 14.28 -14.22 20.51
CA GLU A 476 14.66 -13.13 21.42
C GLU A 476 13.43 -12.40 21.96
N LEU A 477 12.59 -11.86 21.08
CA LEU A 477 11.39 -11.10 21.44
C LEU A 477 10.41 -11.97 22.24
N LEU A 478 10.24 -13.24 21.83
CA LEU A 478 9.33 -14.15 22.51
C LEU A 478 9.86 -14.55 23.90
N THR A 479 11.16 -14.77 24.08
CA THR A 479 11.76 -15.10 25.39
C THR A 479 11.73 -13.92 26.36
N ILE A 480 11.81 -12.68 25.87
CA ILE A 480 11.65 -11.46 26.69
C ILE A 480 10.19 -11.31 27.12
N ALA A 481 9.25 -11.57 26.22
CA ALA A 481 7.83 -11.53 26.51
C ALA A 481 7.37 -12.64 27.49
N GLU A 482 7.94 -13.84 27.38
CA GLU A 482 7.74 -14.95 28.33
C GLU A 482 8.30 -14.64 29.73
N GLN A 483 9.22 -13.68 29.86
CA GLN A 483 9.72 -13.19 31.14
C GLN A 483 8.90 -12.02 31.72
N GLY A 484 7.91 -11.49 30.99
CA GLY A 484 7.11 -10.33 31.41
C GLY A 484 7.91 -9.02 31.48
N LYS A 485 8.85 -8.82 30.56
CA LYS A 485 9.74 -7.64 30.49
C LYS A 485 9.58 -6.78 29.24
N LEU A 486 8.85 -7.24 28.23
CA LEU A 486 8.67 -6.51 26.97
C LEU A 486 7.82 -5.26 27.15
N SER A 487 7.00 -5.18 28.19
CA SER A 487 6.29 -3.96 28.58
C SER A 487 7.15 -2.97 29.39
N GLU A 488 8.39 -3.30 29.76
CA GLU A 488 9.32 -2.33 30.33
C GLU A 488 9.79 -1.35 29.24
N GLN A 489 9.50 -0.05 29.40
CA GLN A 489 9.73 1.01 28.39
C GLN A 489 11.08 0.90 27.66
N LYS A 490 12.17 0.69 28.39
CA LYS A 490 13.53 0.61 27.82
C LYS A 490 13.76 -0.65 27.00
N GLU A 491 13.20 -1.79 27.41
CA GLU A 491 13.31 -3.04 26.65
C GLU A 491 12.43 -2.97 25.40
N LEU A 492 11.23 -2.39 25.52
CA LEU A 492 10.36 -2.11 24.38
C LEU A 492 11.04 -1.22 23.32
N GLU A 493 11.68 -0.12 23.75
CA GLU A 493 12.49 0.75 22.88
C GLU A 493 13.64 -0.02 22.20
N THR A 494 14.41 -0.80 22.99
CA THR A 494 15.54 -1.61 22.49
C THR A 494 15.09 -2.63 21.43
N GLN A 495 13.98 -3.32 21.69
CA GLN A 495 13.40 -4.27 20.74
C GLN A 495 12.84 -3.59 19.50
N ILE A 496 12.17 -2.43 19.61
CA ILE A 496 11.69 -1.66 18.46
C ILE A 496 12.85 -1.26 17.55
N GLU A 497 13.94 -0.72 18.10
CA GLU A 497 15.14 -0.34 17.31
C GLU A 497 15.74 -1.55 16.58
N ARG A 498 15.94 -2.67 17.30
CA ARG A 498 16.42 -3.95 16.73
C ARG A 498 15.54 -4.41 15.58
N MET A 499 14.22 -4.38 15.77
CA MET A 499 13.24 -4.86 14.79
C MET A 499 13.11 -3.94 13.57
N ILE A 500 13.30 -2.62 13.70
CA ILE A 500 13.35 -1.70 12.56
C ILE A 500 14.63 -1.90 11.74
N ALA A 501 15.76 -2.15 12.41
CA ALA A 501 17.04 -2.43 11.73
C ALA A 501 17.00 -3.73 10.89
N ASP A 502 16.36 -4.78 11.40
CA ASP A 502 16.21 -6.09 10.74
C ASP A 502 15.71 -5.99 9.27
N PRO A 503 16.25 -6.77 8.32
CA PRO A 503 15.77 -6.79 6.93
C PRO A 503 14.26 -7.05 6.76
N ARG A 504 13.64 -7.80 7.68
CA ARG A 504 12.20 -8.13 7.68
C ARG A 504 11.32 -6.89 7.77
N SER A 505 11.77 -5.76 8.35
CA SER A 505 10.96 -4.54 8.45
C SER A 505 10.61 -3.88 7.11
N LYS A 506 11.22 -4.32 6.00
CA LYS A 506 10.79 -3.95 4.64
C LYS A 506 9.37 -4.41 4.30
N SER A 507 8.81 -5.38 5.04
CA SER A 507 7.40 -5.75 4.89
C SER A 507 6.46 -4.65 5.38
N LEU A 508 6.80 -3.87 6.42
CA LEU A 508 6.05 -2.66 6.79
C LEU A 508 5.99 -1.69 5.60
N THR A 509 7.10 -1.42 4.94
CA THR A 509 7.14 -0.60 3.71
C THR A 509 6.22 -1.16 2.61
N ARG A 510 6.38 -2.45 2.26
CA ARG A 510 5.62 -3.11 1.17
C ARG A 510 4.11 -3.29 1.47
N ASN A 511 3.74 -3.48 2.74
CA ASN A 511 2.37 -3.76 3.16
C ASN A 511 1.62 -2.52 3.60
N PHE A 512 2.23 -1.64 4.41
CA PHE A 512 1.60 -0.39 4.83
C PHE A 512 1.68 0.67 3.73
N ALA A 513 2.88 1.12 3.34
CA ALA A 513 3.01 2.19 2.34
C ALA A 513 2.54 1.73 0.95
N GLY A 514 2.75 0.46 0.60
CA GLY A 514 2.23 -0.13 -0.64
C GLY A 514 0.69 -0.13 -0.77
N GLN A 515 -0.03 -0.14 0.35
CA GLN A 515 -1.50 -0.03 0.40
C GLN A 515 -1.97 1.42 0.62
N TRP A 516 -1.44 2.10 1.62
CA TRP A 516 -1.75 3.50 1.95
C TRP A 516 -1.54 4.44 0.76
N LEU A 517 -0.41 4.31 0.05
CA LEU A 517 -0.12 5.10 -1.15
C LEU A 517 -0.65 4.46 -2.44
N GLN A 518 -1.36 3.33 -2.33
CA GLN A 518 -2.00 2.58 -3.41
C GLN A 518 -1.01 2.10 -4.50
N LEU A 519 0.27 1.91 -4.15
CA LEU A 519 1.34 1.53 -5.09
C LEU A 519 1.06 0.18 -5.76
N ARG A 520 0.44 -0.75 -5.04
CA ARG A 520 -0.01 -2.06 -5.59
C ARG A 520 -0.94 -1.92 -6.81
N ASN A 521 -1.69 -0.81 -6.92
CA ASN A 521 -2.54 -0.54 -8.08
C ASN A 521 -1.74 -0.08 -9.32
N LEU A 522 -0.48 0.34 -9.18
CA LEU A 522 0.33 0.79 -10.33
C LEU A 522 0.60 -0.37 -11.31
N ALA A 523 0.71 -1.60 -10.81
CA ALA A 523 0.92 -2.81 -11.60
C ALA A 523 -0.26 -3.14 -12.55
N THR A 524 -1.47 -2.62 -12.30
CA THR A 524 -2.64 -2.83 -13.18
C THR A 524 -2.86 -1.69 -14.19
N ILE A 525 -2.04 -0.63 -14.15
CA ILE A 525 -2.17 0.51 -15.06
C ILE A 525 -1.46 0.21 -16.38
N ILE A 526 -2.26 -0.02 -17.43
CA ILE A 526 -1.80 -0.08 -18.83
C ILE A 526 -2.02 1.28 -19.50
N ARG A 527 -1.07 1.72 -20.33
CA ARG A 527 -1.13 2.97 -21.10
C ARG A 527 -1.40 2.66 -22.58
N PRO A 528 -2.63 2.86 -23.08
CA PRO A 528 -2.98 2.46 -24.45
C PRO A 528 -2.54 3.51 -25.48
N GLY A 529 -1.91 3.04 -26.55
CA GLY A 529 -1.56 3.82 -27.73
C GLY A 529 -0.26 4.63 -27.61
N GLU A 530 0.36 4.86 -28.76
CA GLU A 530 1.61 5.59 -28.87
C GLU A 530 1.42 7.10 -28.63
N PRO A 531 2.42 7.81 -28.10
CA PRO A 531 3.71 7.30 -27.61
C PRO A 531 3.64 6.74 -26.17
N TYR A 532 2.47 6.71 -25.53
CA TYR A 532 2.34 6.39 -24.10
C TYR A 532 2.62 4.91 -23.78
N SER A 533 2.18 3.98 -24.63
CA SER A 533 2.50 2.54 -24.53
C SER A 533 3.99 2.24 -24.71
N ILE A 534 4.70 3.11 -25.43
CA ILE A 534 6.13 3.03 -25.73
C ILE A 534 6.96 3.63 -24.57
N ALA A 535 6.47 4.72 -23.96
CA ALA A 535 7.18 5.41 -22.89
C ALA A 535 7.03 4.76 -21.49
N PHE A 536 5.95 4.00 -21.27
CA PHE A 536 5.56 3.46 -19.95
C PHE A 536 5.45 1.93 -19.99
N ASP A 537 6.57 1.28 -19.65
CA ASP A 537 6.76 -0.17 -19.59
C ASP A 537 6.77 -0.71 -18.14
N GLU A 538 6.77 -2.04 -17.99
CA GLU A 538 6.94 -2.70 -16.68
C GLU A 538 8.21 -2.26 -15.95
N THR A 539 9.31 -2.09 -16.70
CA THR A 539 10.60 -1.67 -16.15
C THR A 539 10.52 -0.28 -15.51
N LEU A 540 9.68 0.63 -16.04
CA LEU A 540 9.39 1.94 -15.46
C LEU A 540 8.36 1.85 -14.33
N ARG A 541 7.32 1.01 -14.44
CA ARG A 541 6.35 0.77 -13.34
C ARG A 541 7.06 0.32 -12.07
N GLN A 542 7.84 -0.75 -12.16
CA GLN A 542 8.61 -1.27 -11.02
C GLN A 542 9.61 -0.24 -10.49
N ALA A 543 10.21 0.57 -11.38
CA ALA A 543 11.12 1.61 -10.93
C ALA A 543 10.43 2.73 -10.13
N MET A 544 9.20 3.11 -10.50
CA MET A 544 8.39 4.08 -9.75
C MET A 544 7.89 3.54 -8.39
N ILE A 545 7.58 2.24 -8.31
CA ILE A 545 7.26 1.57 -7.04
C ILE A 545 8.50 1.58 -6.15
N ALA A 546 9.63 1.07 -6.64
CA ALA A 546 10.89 0.98 -5.90
C ALA A 546 11.42 2.34 -5.43
N GLU A 547 11.29 3.41 -6.21
CA GLU A 547 11.56 4.79 -5.75
C GLU A 547 10.80 5.12 -4.47
N THR A 548 9.50 4.79 -4.45
CA THR A 548 8.58 5.20 -3.39
C THR A 548 8.71 4.31 -2.15
N GLU A 549 8.92 3.00 -2.35
CA GLU A 549 9.25 2.07 -1.26
C GLU A 549 10.57 2.44 -0.60
N MET A 550 11.67 2.61 -1.36
CA MET A 550 12.98 2.97 -0.79
C MET A 550 12.97 4.34 -0.10
N PHE A 551 12.17 5.28 -0.61
CA PHE A 551 12.00 6.58 0.03
C PHE A 551 11.28 6.48 1.38
N PHE A 552 10.18 5.74 1.46
CA PHE A 552 9.47 5.50 2.73
C PHE A 552 10.32 4.69 3.72
N ASP A 553 10.97 3.61 3.26
CA ASP A 553 11.91 2.78 4.03
C ASP A 553 13.04 3.64 4.62
N SER A 554 13.58 4.61 3.85
CA SER A 554 14.58 5.56 4.32
C SER A 554 14.10 6.52 5.40
N ILE A 555 12.78 6.78 5.49
CA ILE A 555 12.22 7.68 6.48
C ILE A 555 11.95 6.94 7.79
N VAL A 556 11.50 5.69 7.72
CA VAL A 556 11.32 4.82 8.90
C VAL A 556 12.67 4.36 9.48
N ARG A 557 13.62 3.92 8.63
CA ARG A 557 14.91 3.37 9.09
C ARG A 557 15.95 4.40 9.49
N GLU A 558 15.88 5.64 9.00
CA GLU A 558 16.82 6.72 9.35
C GLU A 558 16.21 7.72 10.37
N ASP A 559 15.13 7.33 11.09
CA ASP A 559 14.30 8.17 11.99
C ASP A 559 14.11 9.62 11.48
N ARG A 560 13.49 9.74 10.30
CA ARG A 560 13.31 11.03 9.66
C ARG A 560 11.98 11.66 10.04
N LYS A 561 11.99 12.98 10.07
CA LYS A 561 10.78 13.80 10.24
C LYS A 561 9.75 13.37 9.21
N VAL A 562 8.53 13.06 9.66
CA VAL A 562 7.40 12.72 8.78
C VAL A 562 7.12 13.79 7.70
N LEU A 563 7.53 15.04 7.94
CA LEU A 563 7.44 16.13 6.96
C LEU A 563 8.40 15.98 5.75
N ASP A 564 9.45 15.16 5.85
CA ASP A 564 10.33 14.81 4.73
C ASP A 564 9.52 14.12 3.62
N LEU A 565 8.44 13.37 3.95
CA LEU A 565 7.51 12.77 2.98
C LEU A 565 6.92 13.79 2.00
N LEU A 566 6.81 15.06 2.40
CA LEU A 566 6.30 16.16 1.57
C LEU A 566 7.39 17.12 1.09
N THR A 567 8.58 17.09 1.70
CA THR A 567 9.58 18.18 1.55
C THR A 567 11.02 17.73 1.30
N ALA A 568 11.32 16.43 1.29
CA ALA A 568 12.68 15.92 1.01
C ALA A 568 13.24 16.49 -0.30
N ASP A 569 14.52 16.87 -0.28
CA ASP A 569 15.31 17.29 -1.43
C ASP A 569 16.16 16.14 -2.01
N TYR A 570 15.77 14.89 -1.75
CA TYR A 570 16.35 13.69 -2.33
C TYR A 570 15.27 12.70 -2.77
N THR A 571 15.63 11.77 -3.65
CA THR A 571 14.84 10.57 -3.99
C THR A 571 15.75 9.39 -4.36
N TYR A 572 15.20 8.22 -4.68
CA TYR A 572 15.95 7.02 -5.06
C TYR A 572 15.79 6.70 -6.55
N LEU A 573 16.90 6.73 -7.31
CA LEU A 573 16.87 6.58 -8.77
C LEU A 573 17.77 5.46 -9.29
N ASN A 574 17.28 4.74 -10.30
CA ASN A 574 18.08 3.98 -11.27
C ASN A 574 18.10 4.70 -12.64
N GLY A 575 18.83 4.16 -13.62
CA GLY A 575 18.97 4.77 -14.94
C GLY A 575 17.66 4.86 -15.76
N ARG A 576 16.73 3.90 -15.63
CA ARG A 576 15.44 3.91 -16.35
C ARG A 576 14.54 5.03 -15.85
N LEU A 577 14.53 5.27 -14.55
CA LEU A 577 13.71 6.31 -13.90
C LEU A 577 14.35 7.69 -14.03
N ALA A 578 15.66 7.82 -13.83
CA ALA A 578 16.37 9.08 -14.04
C ALA A 578 16.22 9.59 -15.49
N GLY A 579 16.30 8.69 -16.48
CA GLY A 579 16.01 9.00 -17.88
C GLY A 579 14.54 9.28 -18.21
N HIS A 580 13.60 9.01 -17.30
CA HIS A 580 12.19 9.43 -17.39
C HIS A 580 11.94 10.77 -16.66
N TYR A 581 12.85 11.20 -15.78
CA TYR A 581 12.78 12.47 -15.05
C TYR A 581 13.73 13.55 -15.61
N ASP A 582 14.42 13.28 -16.73
CA ASP A 582 15.47 14.11 -17.31
C ASP A 582 16.62 14.45 -16.33
N ILE A 583 16.89 13.54 -15.39
CA ILE A 583 17.97 13.67 -14.39
C ILE A 583 19.25 13.05 -14.97
N PRO A 584 20.32 13.83 -15.23
CA PRO A 584 21.53 13.34 -15.87
C PRO A 584 22.41 12.50 -14.92
N ASN A 585 23.45 11.88 -15.48
CA ASN A 585 24.55 11.21 -14.78
C ASN A 585 24.21 9.95 -13.95
N ILE A 586 22.94 9.51 -13.91
CA ILE A 586 22.54 8.23 -13.31
C ILE A 586 22.51 7.13 -14.39
N GLN A 587 23.17 6.00 -14.15
CA GLN A 587 23.32 4.90 -15.12
C GLN A 587 23.24 3.52 -14.44
N GLY A 588 22.74 2.51 -15.18
CA GLY A 588 22.57 1.13 -14.68
C GLY A 588 21.28 0.89 -13.89
N THR A 589 21.00 -0.37 -13.56
CA THR A 589 19.72 -0.80 -12.95
C THR A 589 19.63 -0.62 -11.43
N HIS A 590 20.77 -0.48 -10.73
CA HIS A 590 20.77 -0.31 -9.27
C HIS A 590 20.25 1.09 -8.88
N PHE A 591 19.49 1.13 -7.80
CA PHE A 591 19.02 2.38 -7.18
C PHE A 591 20.13 3.04 -6.36
N ARG A 592 20.06 4.37 -6.23
CA ARG A 592 20.88 5.14 -5.29
C ARG A 592 20.12 6.38 -4.81
N LYS A 593 20.45 6.87 -3.62
CA LYS A 593 19.97 8.15 -3.08
C LYS A 593 20.56 9.29 -3.92
N VAL A 594 19.72 10.15 -4.48
CA VAL A 594 20.12 11.27 -5.35
C VAL A 594 19.56 12.57 -4.79
N ILE A 595 20.44 13.53 -4.51
CA ILE A 595 20.06 14.90 -4.12
C ILE A 595 19.50 15.61 -5.35
N LEU A 596 18.31 16.18 -5.20
CA LEU A 596 17.58 16.91 -6.22
C LEU A 596 18.00 18.39 -6.24
N PRO A 597 18.04 19.05 -7.41
CA PRO A 597 18.33 20.47 -7.48
C PRO A 597 17.25 21.31 -6.77
N LYS A 598 17.65 22.45 -6.19
CA LYS A 598 16.75 23.38 -5.52
C LYS A 598 15.63 23.83 -6.46
N GLY A 599 14.38 23.56 -6.08
CA GLY A 599 13.19 23.84 -6.90
C GLY A 599 12.76 22.68 -7.82
N SER A 600 13.39 21.51 -7.73
CA SER A 600 12.96 20.30 -8.44
C SER A 600 11.49 19.97 -8.15
N PRO A 601 10.68 19.61 -9.17
CA PRO A 601 9.31 19.13 -8.99
C PRO A 601 9.23 17.69 -8.48
N ARG A 602 10.37 17.01 -8.26
CA ARG A 602 10.46 15.62 -7.76
C ARG A 602 10.62 15.50 -6.24
N ARG A 603 10.43 16.59 -5.49
CA ARG A 603 10.57 16.62 -4.03
C ARG A 603 9.37 15.99 -3.32
N GLY A 604 9.64 15.04 -2.42
CA GLY A 604 8.63 14.30 -1.66
C GLY A 604 7.68 13.45 -2.52
N LEU A 605 6.79 12.70 -1.86
CA LEU A 605 5.84 11.76 -2.47
C LEU A 605 5.03 12.38 -3.62
N LEU A 606 4.63 13.65 -3.48
CA LEU A 606 3.82 14.35 -4.50
C LEU A 606 4.55 14.59 -5.82
N GLY A 607 5.89 14.51 -5.83
CA GLY A 607 6.72 14.59 -7.02
C GLY A 607 7.02 13.24 -7.69
N HIS A 608 6.75 12.12 -7.01
CA HIS A 608 7.06 10.77 -7.48
C HIS A 608 6.18 10.36 -8.67
N GLY A 609 6.77 9.63 -9.61
CA GLY A 609 6.10 9.14 -10.81
C GLY A 609 4.95 8.19 -10.49
N SER A 610 5.08 7.37 -9.44
CA SER A 610 4.04 6.47 -8.92
C SER A 610 2.74 7.24 -8.60
N ILE A 611 2.82 8.20 -7.68
CA ILE A 611 1.68 9.01 -7.21
C ILE A 611 1.10 9.85 -8.35
N LEU A 612 1.95 10.46 -9.19
CA LEU A 612 1.51 11.23 -10.35
C LEU A 612 0.80 10.38 -11.41
N THR A 613 1.17 9.10 -11.55
CA THR A 613 0.57 8.12 -12.45
C THR A 613 -0.75 7.58 -11.90
N LEU A 614 -0.79 7.19 -10.62
CA LEU A 614 -2.01 6.75 -9.92
C LEU A 614 -3.09 7.86 -9.94
N THR A 615 -2.69 9.11 -9.76
CA THR A 615 -3.60 10.29 -9.76
C THR A 615 -3.90 10.84 -11.16
N SER A 616 -4.03 9.98 -12.17
CA SER A 616 -4.25 10.37 -13.57
C SER A 616 -5.21 9.42 -14.32
N HIS A 617 -5.64 9.83 -15.51
CA HIS A 617 -6.30 8.93 -16.46
C HIS A 617 -5.25 8.33 -17.42
N ALA A 618 -5.59 7.21 -18.06
CA ALA A 618 -4.69 6.45 -18.95
C ALA A 618 -3.95 7.28 -20.01
N ILE A 619 -4.53 8.36 -20.54
CA ILE A 619 -3.91 9.25 -21.55
C ILE A 619 -3.87 10.74 -21.14
N ARG A 620 -4.13 11.11 -19.88
CA ARG A 620 -4.06 12.51 -19.42
C ARG A 620 -3.92 12.67 -17.90
N THR A 621 -3.21 13.70 -17.46
CA THR A 621 -3.18 14.15 -16.06
C THR A 621 -4.59 14.54 -15.55
N SER A 622 -4.83 14.45 -14.24
CA SER A 622 -6.11 14.83 -13.63
C SER A 622 -5.92 15.56 -12.29
N PRO A 623 -6.02 16.89 -12.27
CA PRO A 623 -5.98 17.66 -11.01
C PRO A 623 -7.09 17.25 -10.03
N VAL A 624 -8.25 16.81 -10.53
CA VAL A 624 -9.39 16.38 -9.70
C VAL A 624 -9.09 15.06 -8.97
N LEU A 625 -8.53 14.06 -9.66
CA LEU A 625 -8.14 12.79 -9.02
C LEU A 625 -7.00 13.00 -8.01
N ARG A 626 -6.04 13.89 -8.32
CA ARG A 626 -4.97 14.25 -7.39
C ARG A 626 -5.47 15.00 -6.17
N GLY A 627 -6.42 15.92 -6.35
CA GLY A 627 -7.11 16.61 -5.26
C GLY A 627 -7.87 15.65 -4.35
N LYS A 628 -8.64 14.70 -4.91
CA LYS A 628 -9.26 13.61 -4.12
C LYS A 628 -8.20 12.84 -3.35
N TRP A 629 -7.16 12.34 -4.03
CA TRP A 629 -6.15 11.48 -3.39
C TRP A 629 -5.44 12.16 -2.21
N ILE A 630 -5.13 13.46 -2.31
CA ILE A 630 -4.53 14.24 -1.20
C ILE A 630 -5.53 14.39 -0.04
N LEU A 631 -6.79 14.77 -0.32
CA LEU A 631 -7.83 14.91 0.70
C LEU A 631 -8.08 13.61 1.47
N ASP A 632 -8.07 12.50 0.75
CA ASP A 632 -8.36 11.15 1.21
C ASP A 632 -7.16 10.55 1.98
N ASN A 633 -6.00 10.39 1.32
CA ASN A 633 -4.87 9.60 1.81
C ASN A 633 -3.86 10.42 2.66
N ILE A 634 -3.83 11.76 2.54
CA ILE A 634 -2.88 12.63 3.26
C ILE A 634 -3.57 13.48 4.34
N LEU A 635 -4.78 13.99 4.07
CA LEU A 635 -5.49 14.91 4.96
C LEU A 635 -6.64 14.27 5.75
N GLY A 636 -6.93 12.98 5.57
CA GLY A 636 -7.99 12.26 6.32
C GLY A 636 -9.38 12.89 6.22
N THR A 637 -9.64 13.64 5.15
CA THR A 637 -10.87 14.41 4.90
C THR A 637 -11.40 14.17 3.49
N PRO A 638 -11.72 12.91 3.13
CA PRO A 638 -12.19 12.56 1.80
C PRO A 638 -13.41 13.39 1.37
N PRO A 639 -13.52 13.72 0.06
CA PRO A 639 -14.72 14.36 -0.48
C PRO A 639 -15.93 13.41 -0.37
N PRO A 640 -17.16 13.94 -0.26
CA PRO A 640 -18.36 13.11 -0.25
C PRO A 640 -18.50 12.32 -1.54
N ASP A 641 -19.11 11.14 -1.45
CA ASP A 641 -19.38 10.29 -2.61
C ASP A 641 -20.30 10.99 -3.64
N PRO A 642 -20.13 10.68 -4.94
CA PRO A 642 -20.99 11.24 -5.98
C PRO A 642 -22.45 10.78 -5.76
N PRO A 643 -23.45 11.68 -5.91
CA PRO A 643 -24.85 11.31 -5.80
C PRO A 643 -25.23 10.11 -6.69
N PRO A 644 -26.06 9.17 -6.19
CA PRO A 644 -26.58 8.07 -6.99
C PRO A 644 -27.25 8.54 -8.28
N ASN A 645 -27.14 7.75 -9.35
CA ASN A 645 -27.74 7.99 -10.66
C ASN A 645 -27.30 9.26 -11.42
N ILE A 646 -26.16 9.89 -11.10
CA ILE A 646 -25.52 10.82 -12.07
C ILE A 646 -25.06 10.01 -13.29
N PRO A 647 -25.57 10.27 -14.51
CA PRO A 647 -25.04 9.63 -15.72
C PRO A 647 -23.60 10.09 -15.94
N MET A 648 -22.69 9.16 -16.25
CA MET A 648 -21.31 9.53 -16.60
C MET A 648 -21.34 10.59 -17.71
N PRO A 649 -20.69 11.75 -17.54
CA PRO A 649 -20.73 12.81 -18.55
C PRO A 649 -20.16 12.25 -19.85
N LYS A 650 -20.96 12.30 -20.93
CA LYS A 650 -20.57 11.79 -22.24
C LYS A 650 -19.18 12.32 -22.58
N ILE A 651 -18.27 11.41 -22.93
CA ILE A 651 -16.92 11.79 -23.38
C ILE A 651 -17.09 12.61 -24.65
N ILE A 652 -16.99 13.94 -24.52
CA ILE A 652 -16.92 14.84 -25.66
C ILE A 652 -15.57 14.56 -26.33
N PRO A 653 -15.53 14.03 -27.56
CA PRO A 653 -14.27 13.86 -28.27
C PRO A 653 -13.64 15.25 -28.47
N PRO A 654 -12.31 15.37 -28.43
CA PRO A 654 -11.66 16.67 -28.53
C PRO A 654 -12.07 17.37 -29.83
N ILE A 655 -12.41 18.66 -29.72
CA ILE A 655 -12.70 19.49 -30.88
C ILE A 655 -11.48 19.46 -31.79
N ARG A 656 -11.63 18.90 -33.00
CA ARG A 656 -10.64 19.07 -34.07
C ARG A 656 -10.58 20.56 -34.43
N LEU A 657 -9.62 21.27 -33.84
CA LEU A 657 -9.13 22.50 -34.44
C LEU A 657 -8.59 22.14 -35.83
N PRO A 658 -9.00 22.85 -36.90
CA PRO A 658 -8.58 22.51 -38.25
C PRO A 658 -7.07 22.71 -38.39
N ILE A 659 -6.36 21.65 -38.79
CA ILE A 659 -4.94 21.73 -39.14
C ILE A 659 -4.83 22.55 -40.43
N GLN A 660 -4.48 23.83 -40.30
CA GLN A 660 -4.01 24.61 -41.45
C GLN A 660 -2.59 24.13 -41.79
N ASN A 661 -2.45 23.38 -42.87
CA ASN A 661 -1.14 23.07 -43.45
C ASN A 661 -0.51 24.36 -44.02
N PRO A 662 0.64 24.83 -43.52
CA PRO A 662 1.45 25.80 -44.24
C PRO A 662 2.15 25.05 -45.37
N GLY A 663 1.80 25.35 -46.63
CA GLY A 663 2.53 24.84 -47.78
C GLY A 663 3.93 25.44 -47.82
N TRP A 664 4.97 24.61 -47.76
CA TRP A 664 6.35 25.08 -47.86
C TRP A 664 6.73 25.41 -49.31
N THR A 665 6.70 26.69 -49.64
CA THR A 665 7.43 27.26 -50.78
C THR A 665 8.20 28.48 -50.31
N GLU A 666 9.46 28.28 -49.94
CA GLU A 666 10.34 29.35 -49.45
C GLU A 666 11.25 29.84 -50.60
N THR A 667 10.92 31.01 -51.14
CA THR A 667 11.89 31.86 -51.86
C THR A 667 12.07 33.14 -51.06
N SER A 668 13.31 33.61 -50.98
CA SER A 668 13.73 34.60 -50.00
C SER A 668 13.33 36.04 -50.36
N GLN A 669 12.82 36.80 -49.38
CA GLN A 669 13.24 38.19 -49.15
C GLN A 669 12.80 38.76 -47.78
N ASP A 670 13.71 39.55 -47.21
CA ASP A 670 13.58 40.63 -46.22
C ASP A 670 12.83 40.44 -44.88
N LEU A 671 13.64 40.33 -43.82
CA LEU A 671 13.27 40.53 -42.41
C LEU A 671 12.91 41.99 -42.10
N LYS A 672 11.70 42.25 -41.58
CA LYS A 672 11.42 43.42 -40.71
C LYS A 672 10.56 43.04 -39.50
N SER A 673 10.83 43.69 -38.37
CA SER A 673 10.42 43.26 -37.02
C SER A 673 9.21 43.98 -36.45
N VAL A 674 8.42 43.28 -35.62
CA VAL A 674 7.52 43.86 -34.59
C VAL A 674 7.59 43.00 -33.32
N HIS A 675 7.43 43.63 -32.14
CA HIS A 675 7.68 43.01 -30.83
C HIS A 675 6.42 42.40 -30.17
N PHE A 676 6.62 41.40 -29.31
CA PHE A 676 5.62 40.97 -28.32
C PHE A 676 5.54 41.93 -27.13
N ARG A 677 4.35 42.06 -26.51
CA ARG A 677 4.12 42.91 -25.33
C ARG A 677 3.51 42.09 -24.19
N ILE A 678 4.21 42.00 -23.06
CA ILE A 678 3.79 41.28 -21.85
C ILE A 678 3.02 42.24 -20.93
N VAL A 679 1.95 41.77 -20.28
CA VAL A 679 1.19 42.50 -19.25
C VAL A 679 1.36 41.80 -17.89
N LYS A 680 1.53 42.58 -16.82
CA LYS A 680 1.75 42.11 -15.44
C LYS A 680 0.46 42.23 -14.59
N PRO A 681 0.35 41.48 -13.46
CA PRO A 681 -0.81 41.52 -12.58
C PRO A 681 -0.91 42.81 -11.75
N ILE A 682 -2.07 43.03 -11.12
CA ILE A 682 -2.45 44.24 -10.37
C ILE A 682 -2.58 43.94 -8.88
N THR A 683 -2.14 44.87 -8.03
CA THR A 683 -2.51 45.01 -6.62
C THR A 683 -3.02 46.43 -6.34
N PRO A 684 -3.97 46.65 -5.42
CA PRO A 684 -4.64 47.94 -5.23
C PRO A 684 -4.02 48.82 -4.14
N ILE A 685 -3.96 50.14 -4.37
CA ILE A 685 -3.75 51.19 -3.34
C ILE A 685 -4.70 52.37 -3.61
N ILE A 686 -5.08 53.09 -2.55
CA ILE A 686 -6.13 54.13 -2.48
C ILE A 686 -5.53 55.54 -2.64
N THR A 687 -6.17 56.45 -3.41
CA THR A 687 -6.38 57.88 -3.03
C THR A 687 -7.29 58.68 -3.99
N ALA A 688 -7.88 59.76 -3.44
CA ALA A 688 -9.02 60.55 -3.89
C ALA A 688 -8.82 61.58 -5.06
N SER A 689 -9.97 62.06 -5.57
CA SER A 689 -10.21 63.39 -6.22
C SER A 689 -9.64 63.62 -7.65
N THR A 690 -10.21 64.45 -8.55
CA THR A 690 -11.29 65.47 -8.45
C THR A 690 -12.02 65.72 -9.80
N THR A 691 -13.34 66.02 -9.77
CA THR A 691 -14.16 66.87 -10.70
C THR A 691 -14.13 66.80 -12.26
N ALA A 692 -15.36 66.72 -12.84
CA ALA A 692 -15.91 67.52 -13.97
C ALA A 692 -15.56 67.18 -15.45
N LEU A 693 -16.42 67.34 -16.49
CA LEU A 693 -17.86 67.68 -16.62
C LEU A 693 -18.44 67.27 -18.03
N VAL A 694 -19.79 67.23 -18.17
CA VAL A 694 -20.62 67.56 -19.38
C VAL A 694 -20.75 66.60 -20.62
N ALA A 695 -22.01 66.19 -20.88
CA ALA A 695 -22.75 66.02 -22.18
C ALA A 695 -22.29 65.03 -23.31
N SER A 696 -23.15 64.57 -24.24
CA SER A 696 -24.62 64.34 -24.29
C SER A 696 -25.05 63.57 -25.58
N ALA A 697 -26.36 63.30 -25.72
CA ALA A 697 -27.12 63.03 -26.97
C ALA A 697 -27.17 61.60 -27.61
N SER A 698 -28.41 61.07 -27.66
CA SER A 698 -28.97 60.13 -28.65
C SER A 698 -29.47 60.93 -29.90
N PRO A 699 -30.23 60.43 -30.93
CA PRO A 699 -31.01 59.16 -31.05
C PRO A 699 -31.15 58.52 -32.49
N VAL A 700 -32.08 57.55 -32.66
CA VAL A 700 -32.95 57.33 -33.90
C VAL A 700 -32.23 56.83 -35.20
N ILE A 701 -32.70 55.94 -36.10
CA ILE A 701 -33.93 55.14 -36.44
C ILE A 701 -33.49 54.05 -37.48
N LYS A 702 -34.13 52.95 -37.98
CA LYS A 702 -35.41 52.16 -37.99
C LYS A 702 -34.99 50.66 -38.22
N GLY A 703 -35.79 49.61 -38.48
CA GLY A 703 -37.24 49.33 -38.55
C GLY A 703 -37.44 47.80 -38.75
N SER A 704 -38.51 47.17 -38.26
CA SER A 704 -39.74 46.77 -39.00
C SER A 704 -39.54 45.78 -40.17
N LEU A 705 -40.36 44.74 -40.39
CA LEU A 705 -41.68 44.38 -39.82
C LEU A 705 -42.05 42.91 -40.18
N ASN A 706 -42.61 42.11 -39.26
CA ASN A 706 -43.85 41.31 -39.43
C ASN A 706 -44.09 40.27 -38.33
N ALA A 707 -45.37 40.01 -38.03
CA ALA A 707 -45.83 38.99 -37.08
C ALA A 707 -47.18 38.39 -37.53
N ARG A 708 -47.48 37.15 -37.12
CA ARG A 708 -48.85 36.57 -37.08
C ARG A 708 -48.97 35.56 -35.94
N THR A 709 -50.17 35.44 -35.38
CA THR A 709 -50.46 34.70 -34.15
C THR A 709 -51.63 33.72 -34.34
N LYS A 710 -51.66 32.61 -33.58
CA LYS A 710 -52.88 32.11 -32.90
C LYS A 710 -52.64 30.94 -31.93
N GLN A 711 -53.56 30.83 -30.96
CA GLN A 711 -53.54 30.12 -29.69
C GLN A 711 -53.73 28.58 -29.73
N LYS A 712 -53.27 27.93 -28.63
CA LYS A 712 -53.84 26.79 -27.87
C LYS A 712 -54.61 25.64 -28.58
N ARG A 713 -54.23 24.41 -28.20
CA ARG A 713 -55.14 23.42 -27.56
C ARG A 713 -54.36 22.31 -26.83
N GLU A 714 -54.98 21.65 -25.83
CA GLU A 714 -54.38 20.54 -25.07
C GLU A 714 -54.72 19.15 -25.62
N ARG A 715 -53.85 18.15 -25.37
CA ARG A 715 -54.23 16.88 -24.73
C ARG A 715 -53.05 15.96 -24.37
N CYS A 716 -53.25 15.14 -23.33
CA CYS A 716 -52.44 13.97 -22.98
C CYS A 716 -52.99 12.69 -23.63
N ILE A 717 -52.20 11.61 -23.67
CA ILE A 717 -52.62 10.19 -23.78
C ILE A 717 -51.46 9.31 -23.24
N THR A 718 -51.75 8.07 -22.81
CA THR A 718 -50.94 7.39 -21.78
C THR A 718 -50.80 5.86 -21.98
N ILE A 719 -49.59 5.34 -21.70
CA ILE A 719 -49.20 3.91 -21.50
C ILE A 719 -49.45 2.94 -22.70
N PRO A 720 -48.85 1.71 -22.76
CA PRO A 720 -49.00 0.62 -21.78
C PRO A 720 -47.70 0.06 -21.18
N ILE A 721 -47.81 -0.42 -19.94
CA ILE A 721 -46.86 -1.34 -19.28
C ILE A 721 -47.46 -2.74 -19.35
N SER A 722 -46.64 -3.76 -19.63
CA SER A 722 -47.03 -5.17 -19.50
C SER A 722 -46.17 -5.87 -18.44
N ASN A 723 -46.79 -6.75 -17.66
CA ASN A 723 -46.12 -7.50 -16.59
C ASN A 723 -46.90 -8.81 -16.29
N PRO A 724 -46.33 -10.01 -16.53
CA PRO A 724 -46.96 -11.28 -16.17
C PRO A 724 -46.16 -12.08 -15.13
N LYS A 725 -46.69 -12.06 -13.90
CA LYS A 725 -46.81 -13.15 -12.90
C LYS A 725 -45.82 -14.33 -12.86
N SER A 726 -45.51 -14.71 -11.62
CA SER A 726 -44.79 -15.91 -11.19
C SER A 726 -45.37 -17.25 -11.70
N ARG A 727 -44.47 -18.24 -11.86
CA ARG A 727 -44.76 -19.69 -11.82
C ARG A 727 -43.50 -20.49 -11.48
N THR A 728 -43.57 -21.29 -10.41
CA THR A 728 -42.71 -22.48 -10.21
C THR A 728 -43.37 -23.71 -10.86
N PRO A 729 -42.58 -24.70 -11.28
CA PRO A 729 -42.88 -26.10 -10.93
C PRO A 729 -41.58 -26.84 -10.47
N PRO A 730 -41.38 -28.18 -10.53
CA PRO A 730 -41.14 -28.95 -9.31
C PRO A 730 -39.79 -29.73 -9.24
N LEU A 731 -39.68 -30.58 -8.21
CA LEU A 731 -38.50 -31.30 -7.68
C LEU A 731 -37.99 -32.51 -8.50
N THR A 732 -36.94 -33.13 -7.94
CA THR A 732 -36.22 -34.39 -8.28
C THR A 732 -35.12 -34.27 -9.34
N GLU A 733 -33.95 -34.91 -9.17
CA GLU A 733 -33.43 -35.67 -8.00
C GLU A 733 -32.52 -34.82 -7.08
#